data_AF-A0A800EV17-F1
#
_entry.id   AF-A0A800EV17-F1
#
_cell.length_a   1.000
_cell.length_b   1.000
_cell.length_c   1.000
_cell.angle_alpha   90.00
_cell.angle_beta   90.00
_cell.angle_gamma   90.00
#
_symmetry.space_group_name_H-M   'P 1'
#
loop_
_entity.id
_entity.type
_entity.pdbx_description
1 polymer ?
#
loop_
_entity_poly.entity_id
_entity_poly.type
_entity_poly.pdbx_seq_one_letter_code
_entity_poly.pdbx_strand_id
1 'polypeptide(L)'
;LMVGSPKLLAQLVIEYRDGTSQTLVSDESWRVADGPILRNSVYLGEKYDARLEQSGWDAPGFDDSGWERASEADSEAGELCTSPLPPIRVTTRLSPVSVTEVEEGVFIFDFGQNFAGWARLNVRGPRGTTVGMRMGELLHADGSLNPMTSVAGQIKGLASDGSPRGGPGSPQIAWQANSYTLRGGDPEQYTPRFTYHGFRYVEVTGFPGEPDPTSLEGLRLNTDVEPAGSFSCSNERFNDIQNMVRWTFLSNLFSVQSDCPAREKFQYGGDIVASSEMAIYNFDMATFYAKTVSDHRDARRGDGWFTETAPFVGIAAASFADEAGPIGWGLAHPLLLSQLYQYYGDRRIVEEHFDAARVWVDLLEEASDGYIIDRCIGDHESLDPKPIELMATAQFYQAASLVAGFAGLLEETDQADRYERLALRIEAAFVERFLEPGTGRFGIATQAAQATALYLGLSPDNESDGTIDRMVEAVVVDHGGHVATGIFGTKYLLNALSDAGHSDVAYRLVDQATYPGWGHMLDNGATTLWETWAASDDVYSQNHPMFGSVSEWFFKSLGGISPEEQAVGFDRFRIEPSVTGDLEWVDATYESVRGTISSRWRVADGQLQLDVEVPVNTQAVVHATVPTSPREDDADDPTALV
;
A
#
# COMPACT_ATOMS: atom_id res chain seq x y z
N LEU A 1 -10.47 18.20 -4.56
CA LEU A 1 -10.32 18.84 -3.22
C LEU A 1 -10.54 20.34 -3.34
N MET A 2 -11.62 20.88 -2.75
CA MET A 2 -11.71 22.34 -2.54
C MET A 2 -10.74 22.69 -1.42
N VAL A 3 -9.53 23.11 -1.77
CA VAL A 3 -8.53 23.55 -0.79
C VAL A 3 -8.89 24.98 -0.39
N GLY A 4 -9.56 25.13 0.77
CA GLY A 4 -9.75 26.43 1.40
C GLY A 4 -8.43 26.97 1.97
N SER A 5 -8.43 28.22 2.44
CA SER A 5 -7.28 28.78 3.15
C SER A 5 -6.96 27.95 4.42
N PRO A 6 -5.68 27.71 4.76
CA PRO A 6 -5.31 27.06 6.02
C PRO A 6 -5.90 27.78 7.23
N LYS A 7 -6.32 27.01 8.23
CA LYS A 7 -6.94 27.51 9.48
C LYS A 7 -6.30 26.80 10.67
N LEU A 8 -6.25 27.48 11.82
CA LEU A 8 -5.76 26.91 13.07
C LEU A 8 -6.90 26.91 14.10
N LEU A 9 -7.07 25.78 14.78
CA LEU A 9 -7.87 25.67 15.99
C LEU A 9 -6.97 25.12 17.10
N ALA A 10 -6.80 25.87 18.18
CA ALA A 10 -5.93 25.50 19.29
C ALA A 10 -6.58 25.81 20.64
N GLN A 11 -6.37 24.92 21.61
CA GLN A 11 -6.81 25.10 22.99
C GLN A 11 -5.72 24.57 23.94
N LEU A 12 -5.31 25.41 24.88
CA LEU A 12 -4.42 25.04 25.99
C LEU A 12 -5.18 25.16 27.30
N VAL A 13 -5.31 24.06 28.04
CA VAL A 13 -5.92 24.02 29.38
C VAL A 13 -4.80 23.91 30.42
N ILE A 14 -4.76 24.87 31.33
CA ILE A 14 -3.79 24.94 32.44
C ILE A 14 -4.52 24.63 33.73
N GLU A 15 -4.17 23.53 34.39
CA GLU A 15 -4.68 23.17 35.72
C GLU A 15 -3.71 23.63 36.80
N TYR A 16 -4.22 24.40 37.76
CA TYR A 16 -3.44 24.93 38.87
C TYR A 16 -3.51 24.00 40.09
N ARG A 17 -2.52 24.12 40.98
CA ARG A 17 -2.41 23.30 42.20
C ARG A 17 -3.58 23.47 43.18
N ASP A 18 -4.31 24.58 43.09
CA ASP A 18 -5.49 24.86 43.91
C ASP A 18 -6.80 24.27 43.34
N GLY A 19 -6.71 23.56 42.21
CA GLY A 19 -7.85 22.94 41.53
C GLY A 19 -8.60 23.87 40.57
N THR A 20 -8.16 25.13 40.40
CA THR A 20 -8.69 26.01 39.35
C THR A 20 -8.05 25.71 38.00
N SER A 21 -8.68 26.15 36.91
CA SER A 21 -8.13 26.03 35.57
C SER A 21 -8.24 27.33 34.77
N GLN A 22 -7.34 27.48 33.79
CA GLN A 22 -7.38 28.55 32.79
C GLN A 22 -7.32 27.93 31.41
N THR A 23 -8.17 28.40 30.51
CA THR A 23 -8.16 28.01 29.10
C THR A 23 -7.67 29.16 28.25
N LEU A 24 -6.67 28.89 27.41
CA LEU A 24 -6.22 29.78 26.34
C LEU A 24 -6.67 29.18 25.01
N VAL A 25 -7.29 29.97 24.16
CA VAL A 25 -7.86 29.52 22.88
C VAL A 25 -7.25 30.30 21.72
N SER A 26 -7.27 29.72 20.52
CA SER A 26 -7.09 30.48 19.27
C SER A 26 -8.28 31.41 19.05
N ASP A 27 -8.02 32.71 18.98
CA ASP A 27 -9.02 33.77 18.74
C ASP A 27 -8.40 35.00 18.05
N GLU A 28 -9.18 36.07 17.86
CA GLU A 28 -8.73 37.31 17.21
C GLU A 28 -7.67 38.11 18.01
N SER A 29 -7.33 37.67 19.24
CA SER A 29 -6.23 38.24 20.00
C SER A 29 -4.86 37.75 19.52
N TRP A 30 -4.83 36.63 18.81
CA TRP A 30 -3.62 36.10 18.18
C TRP A 30 -3.14 37.02 17.07
N ARG A 31 -1.85 36.98 16.80
CA ARG A 31 -1.22 37.73 15.71
C ARG A 31 -0.60 36.79 14.68
N VAL A 32 -0.60 37.23 13.43
CA VAL A 32 -0.09 36.49 12.27
C VAL A 32 0.85 37.37 11.47
N ALA A 33 1.86 36.75 10.87
CA ALA A 33 2.77 37.37 9.92
C ALA A 33 3.31 36.33 8.96
N ASP A 34 3.75 36.79 7.79
CA ASP A 34 4.53 35.94 6.89
C ASP A 34 5.86 35.53 7.56
N GLY A 35 6.22 34.28 7.30
CA GLY A 35 7.45 33.69 7.80
C GLY A 35 8.46 33.41 6.68
N PRO A 36 9.51 32.65 7.00
CA PRO A 36 10.53 32.27 6.04
C PRO A 36 10.05 31.24 4.99
N ILE A 37 8.87 30.62 5.18
CA ILE A 37 8.29 29.67 4.23
C ILE A 37 7.49 30.46 3.18
N LEU A 38 8.07 30.62 1.99
CA LEU A 38 7.50 31.37 0.87
C LEU A 38 6.49 30.56 0.03
N ARG A 39 6.62 29.24 0.06
CA ARG A 39 5.71 28.29 -0.59
C ARG A 39 5.78 26.97 0.15
N ASN A 40 4.64 26.32 0.34
CA ASN A 40 4.58 24.91 0.67
C ASN A 40 3.53 24.21 -0.21
N SER A 41 3.80 22.96 -0.53
CA SER A 41 2.91 22.08 -1.28
C SER A 41 3.34 20.64 -1.02
N VAL A 42 2.38 19.78 -0.67
CA VAL A 42 2.64 18.34 -0.50
C VAL A 42 3.22 17.71 -1.77
N TYR A 43 2.92 18.27 -2.94
CA TYR A 43 3.39 17.79 -4.23
C TYR A 43 4.63 18.54 -4.73
N LEU A 44 4.58 19.87 -4.75
CA LEU A 44 5.59 20.68 -5.44
C LEU A 44 6.79 21.06 -4.55
N GLY A 45 6.74 20.72 -3.27
CA GLY A 45 7.78 21.03 -2.28
C GLY A 45 7.70 22.43 -1.68
N GLU A 46 8.77 22.80 -0.97
CA GLU A 46 8.83 23.99 -0.11
C GLU A 46 9.88 25.00 -0.62
N LYS A 47 9.56 26.29 -0.53
CA LYS A 47 10.55 27.37 -0.73
C LYS A 47 10.75 28.10 0.57
N TYR A 48 11.99 28.18 1.02
CA TYR A 48 12.37 28.76 2.30
C TYR A 48 13.43 29.85 2.11
N ASP A 49 13.24 31.00 2.75
CA ASP A 49 14.22 32.08 2.80
C ASP A 49 14.57 32.41 4.25
N ALA A 50 15.73 31.92 4.69
CA ALA A 50 16.20 32.07 6.06
C ALA A 50 16.51 33.54 6.41
N ARG A 51 16.62 34.43 5.42
CA ARG A 51 16.80 35.87 5.66
C ARG A 51 15.57 36.51 6.31
N LEU A 52 14.41 35.85 6.23
CA LEU A 52 13.13 36.28 6.77
C LEU A 52 12.78 35.61 8.11
N GLU A 53 13.69 34.79 8.67
CA GLU A 53 13.51 34.23 10.01
C GLU A 53 13.38 35.35 11.06
N GLN A 54 12.27 35.34 11.80
CA GLN A 54 12.00 36.26 12.91
C GLN A 54 12.44 35.58 14.22
N SER A 55 13.69 35.79 14.62
CA SER A 55 14.27 35.11 15.79
C SER A 55 13.48 35.40 17.08
N GLY A 56 13.09 34.35 17.79
CA GLY A 56 12.37 34.45 19.06
C GLY A 56 10.86 34.65 18.97
N TRP A 57 10.27 34.57 17.77
CA TRP A 57 8.81 34.74 17.56
C TRP A 57 7.94 33.78 18.39
N ASP A 58 8.49 32.62 18.76
CA ASP A 58 7.86 31.57 19.56
C ASP A 58 8.23 31.63 21.05
N ALA A 59 8.86 32.73 21.51
CA ALA A 59 9.28 32.94 22.89
C ALA A 59 8.55 34.12 23.55
N PRO A 60 8.32 34.10 24.87
CA PRO A 60 7.72 35.23 25.57
C PRO A 60 8.61 36.48 25.48
N GLY A 61 7.99 37.65 25.29
CA GLY A 61 8.68 38.93 25.21
C GLY A 61 9.14 39.34 23.80
N PHE A 62 8.77 38.59 22.77
CA PHE A 62 8.91 39.00 21.37
C PHE A 62 8.09 40.25 21.05
N ASP A 63 8.63 41.15 20.22
CA ASP A 63 7.90 42.33 19.74
C ASP A 63 7.11 41.99 18.47
N ASP A 64 5.84 41.60 18.67
CA ASP A 64 4.88 41.29 17.61
C ASP A 64 4.06 42.51 17.16
N SER A 65 4.43 43.74 17.56
CA SER A 65 3.59 44.92 17.34
C SER A 65 3.33 45.22 15.86
N GLY A 66 4.25 44.81 14.98
CA GLY A 66 4.14 44.91 13.52
C GLY A 66 3.36 43.77 12.84
N TRP A 67 2.94 42.75 13.58
CA TRP A 67 2.13 41.64 13.04
C TRP A 67 0.65 42.02 12.98
N GLU A 68 -0.06 41.43 12.02
CA GLU A 68 -1.51 41.62 11.88
C GLU A 68 -2.26 40.78 12.93
N ARG A 69 -3.51 41.15 13.22
CA ARG A 69 -4.37 40.29 14.06
C ARG A 69 -4.95 39.16 13.23
N ALA A 70 -5.08 37.99 13.84
CA ALA A 70 -5.83 36.89 13.25
C ALA A 70 -7.30 37.30 13.06
N SER A 71 -7.91 36.79 12.00
CA SER A 71 -9.36 36.86 11.77
C SER A 71 -9.99 35.51 12.05
N GLU A 72 -11.21 35.50 12.56
CA GLU A 72 -12.02 34.28 12.61
C GLU A 72 -12.23 33.73 11.19
N ALA A 73 -12.11 32.42 11.04
CA ALA A 73 -12.24 31.77 9.74
C ALA A 73 -13.64 31.19 9.56
N ASP A 74 -14.29 31.47 8.42
CA ASP A 74 -15.63 30.93 8.10
C ASP A 74 -15.63 29.39 8.19
N SER A 75 -16.40 28.79 9.09
CA SER A 75 -16.33 27.35 9.37
C SER A 75 -17.45 26.56 8.68
N GLU A 76 -17.13 25.91 7.56
CA GLU A 76 -17.80 24.67 7.12
C GLU A 76 -16.92 23.46 7.45
N ALA A 77 -16.33 23.44 8.66
CA ALA A 77 -15.51 22.32 9.09
C ALA A 77 -16.40 21.15 9.53
N GLY A 78 -15.97 19.92 9.25
CA GLY A 78 -16.58 18.71 9.80
C GLY A 78 -16.42 18.63 11.32
N GLU A 79 -17.05 17.63 11.94
CA GLU A 79 -16.95 17.41 13.37
C GLU A 79 -15.51 17.07 13.78
N LEU A 80 -15.04 17.68 14.89
CA LEU A 80 -13.74 17.36 15.44
C LEU A 80 -13.79 15.99 16.13
N CYS A 81 -12.91 15.09 15.68
CA CYS A 81 -12.71 13.80 16.32
C CYS A 81 -11.23 13.62 16.71
N THR A 82 -10.98 12.75 17.69
CA THR A 82 -9.63 12.35 18.04
C THR A 82 -9.07 11.46 16.93
N SER A 83 -7.89 11.77 16.40
CA SER A 83 -7.22 10.88 15.46
C SER A 83 -6.79 9.59 16.17
N PRO A 84 -7.18 8.40 15.68
CA PRO A 84 -6.75 7.12 16.23
C PRO A 84 -5.36 6.71 15.73
N LEU A 85 -4.81 7.43 14.76
CA LEU A 85 -3.55 7.08 14.10
C LEU A 85 -2.34 7.44 14.97
N PRO A 86 -1.29 6.61 14.99
CA PRO A 86 0.04 7.06 15.37
C PRO A 86 0.45 8.29 14.50
N PRO A 87 1.23 9.23 15.04
CA PRO A 87 1.67 10.38 14.26
C PRO A 87 2.65 9.96 13.16
N ILE A 88 2.73 10.77 12.09
CA ILE A 88 3.82 10.65 11.13
C ILE A 88 5.12 11.12 11.79
N ARG A 89 6.19 10.31 11.74
CA ARG A 89 7.50 10.62 12.33
C ARG A 89 8.64 10.30 11.38
N VAL A 90 9.82 10.84 11.69
CA VAL A 90 11.08 10.36 11.08
C VAL A 90 11.41 9.02 11.72
N THR A 91 11.25 7.93 10.97
CA THR A 91 11.45 6.56 11.46
C THR A 91 12.80 5.98 11.02
N THR A 92 13.46 6.57 10.01
CA THR A 92 14.79 6.14 9.56
C THR A 92 15.59 7.34 9.03
N ARG A 93 16.91 7.32 9.26
CA ARG A 93 17.87 8.30 8.74
C ARG A 93 18.82 7.60 7.77
N LEU A 94 19.00 8.17 6.59
CA LEU A 94 19.84 7.64 5.52
C LEU A 94 20.95 8.63 5.21
N SER A 95 22.16 8.11 4.99
CA SER A 95 23.27 8.87 4.42
C SER A 95 23.35 8.57 2.92
N PRO A 96 23.62 9.55 2.06
CA PRO A 96 23.93 9.31 0.65
C PRO A 96 25.11 8.34 0.53
N VAL A 97 24.97 7.34 -0.34
CA VAL A 97 26.05 6.37 -0.64
C VAL A 97 27.05 6.93 -1.66
N SER A 98 26.64 7.94 -2.45
CA SER A 98 27.53 8.65 -3.36
C SER A 98 27.06 10.08 -3.66
N VAL A 99 28.00 10.92 -4.11
CA VAL A 99 27.77 12.26 -4.68
C VAL A 99 28.56 12.36 -5.98
N THR A 100 27.90 12.72 -7.07
CA THR A 100 28.52 12.84 -8.40
C THR A 100 28.21 14.20 -9.01
N GLU A 101 29.21 14.90 -9.50
CA GLU A 101 29.02 16.11 -10.32
C GLU A 101 28.76 15.69 -11.78
N VAL A 102 27.56 15.97 -12.29
CA VAL A 102 27.13 15.57 -13.65
C VAL A 102 27.33 16.69 -14.67
N GLU A 103 27.26 17.94 -14.21
CA GLU A 103 27.60 19.16 -14.93
C GLU A 103 28.21 20.15 -13.93
N GLU A 104 28.91 21.19 -14.41
CA GLU A 104 29.54 22.19 -13.53
C GLU A 104 28.52 22.78 -12.54
N GLY A 105 28.69 22.48 -11.24
CA GLY A 105 27.82 22.94 -10.17
C GLY A 105 26.47 22.20 -10.03
N VAL A 106 26.30 21.07 -10.71
CA VAL A 106 25.11 20.20 -10.64
C VAL A 106 25.52 18.85 -10.05
N PHE A 107 25.05 18.55 -8.84
CA PHE A 107 25.44 17.37 -8.08
C PHE A 107 24.26 16.42 -7.89
N ILE A 108 24.47 15.12 -8.12
CA ILE A 108 23.51 14.06 -7.85
C ILE A 108 23.94 13.31 -6.60
N PHE A 109 23.06 13.27 -5.61
CA PHE A 109 23.18 12.43 -4.43
C PHE A 109 22.35 11.15 -4.64
N ASP A 110 22.97 9.99 -4.44
CA ASP A 110 22.27 8.70 -4.40
C ASP A 110 22.15 8.23 -2.95
N PHE A 111 20.94 7.99 -2.45
CA PHE A 111 20.71 7.40 -1.13
C PHE A 111 20.86 5.88 -1.08
N GLY A 112 20.97 5.22 -2.24
CA GLY A 112 21.03 3.76 -2.35
C GLY A 112 19.70 3.06 -2.08
N GLN A 113 18.66 3.80 -1.69
CA GLN A 113 17.33 3.32 -1.34
C GLN A 113 16.31 4.37 -1.79
N ASN A 114 15.24 3.93 -2.46
CA ASN A 114 14.06 4.74 -2.72
C ASN A 114 13.17 4.78 -1.47
N PHE A 115 12.81 5.98 -1.00
CA PHE A 115 11.99 6.14 0.20
C PHE A 115 11.13 7.42 0.11
N ALA A 116 10.14 7.51 1.00
CA ALA A 116 9.34 8.71 1.16
C ALA A 116 9.80 9.53 2.36
N GLY A 117 9.98 10.84 2.18
CA GLY A 117 10.31 11.73 3.28
C GLY A 117 11.00 13.02 2.86
N TRP A 118 12.05 13.39 3.59
CA TRP A 118 12.77 14.66 3.42
C TRP A 118 14.24 14.46 3.14
N ALA A 119 14.80 15.38 2.34
CA ALA A 119 16.23 15.64 2.32
C ALA A 119 16.51 16.85 3.21
N ARG A 120 17.27 16.65 4.28
CA ARG A 120 17.78 17.72 5.14
C ARG A 120 19.10 18.21 4.59
N LEU A 121 19.19 19.51 4.38
CA LEU A 121 20.37 20.19 3.87
C LEU A 121 21.24 20.71 5.02
N ASN A 122 22.53 20.41 4.99
CA ASN A 122 23.56 21.08 5.77
C ASN A 122 24.40 21.93 4.81
N VAL A 123 24.50 23.24 5.07
CA VAL A 123 25.14 24.16 4.13
C VAL A 123 25.77 25.34 4.85
N ARG A 124 26.86 25.89 4.28
CA ARG A 124 27.44 27.15 4.73
C ARG A 124 27.80 28.00 3.53
N GLY A 125 27.38 29.25 3.52
CA GLY A 125 27.68 30.12 2.40
C GLY A 125 27.34 31.59 2.63
N PRO A 126 27.53 32.42 1.58
CA PRO A 126 27.12 33.81 1.59
C PRO A 126 25.61 33.98 1.81
N ARG A 127 25.23 35.06 2.50
CA ARG A 127 23.83 35.47 2.64
C ARG A 127 23.18 35.66 1.27
N GLY A 128 22.01 35.07 1.06
CA GLY A 128 21.25 35.18 -0.18
C GLY A 128 21.63 34.17 -1.26
N THR A 129 22.62 33.30 -1.04
CA THR A 129 22.82 32.11 -1.88
C THR A 129 21.59 31.21 -1.78
N THR A 130 21.11 30.68 -2.91
CA THR A 130 19.97 29.76 -2.95
C THR A 130 20.43 28.39 -3.41
N VAL A 131 20.16 27.37 -2.59
CA VAL A 131 20.36 25.96 -2.95
C VAL A 131 19.04 25.38 -3.43
N GLY A 132 19.03 24.82 -4.63
CA GLY A 132 17.90 24.07 -5.19
C GLY A 132 18.10 22.57 -4.97
N MET A 133 17.03 21.87 -4.62
CA MET A 133 17.01 20.41 -4.48
C MET A 133 15.83 19.86 -5.28
N ARG A 134 16.11 19.12 -6.36
CA ARG A 134 15.10 18.37 -7.14
C ARG A 134 15.22 16.88 -6.80
N MET A 135 14.08 16.20 -6.72
CA MET A 135 14.02 14.80 -6.30
C MET A 135 13.49 13.91 -7.43
N GLY A 136 13.93 12.65 -7.44
CA GLY A 136 13.47 11.63 -8.39
C GLY A 136 13.83 10.22 -7.97
N GLU A 137 13.21 9.25 -8.62
CA GLU A 137 13.40 7.82 -8.33
C GLU A 137 14.44 7.16 -9.23
N LEU A 138 14.74 7.77 -10.38
CA LEU A 138 15.62 7.23 -11.42
C LEU A 138 16.70 8.23 -11.86
N LEU A 139 17.68 7.72 -12.59
CA LEU A 139 18.67 8.51 -13.34
C LEU A 139 18.52 8.25 -14.84
N HIS A 140 18.91 9.22 -15.65
CA HIS A 140 19.16 8.99 -17.08
C HIS A 140 20.49 8.26 -17.28
N ALA A 141 20.72 7.74 -18.49
CA ALA A 141 21.93 6.97 -18.81
C ALA A 141 23.23 7.78 -18.68
N ASP A 142 23.17 9.11 -18.73
CA ASP A 142 24.30 10.02 -18.52
C ASP A 142 24.57 10.33 -17.03
N GLY A 143 23.75 9.77 -16.12
CA GLY A 143 23.84 9.98 -14.69
C GLY A 143 23.05 11.19 -14.17
N SER A 144 22.46 12.01 -15.04
CA SER A 144 21.59 13.12 -14.62
C SER A 144 20.28 12.62 -14.02
N LEU A 145 19.62 13.46 -13.20
CA LEU A 145 18.37 13.09 -12.53
C LEU A 145 17.26 12.83 -13.55
N ASN A 146 16.61 11.67 -13.43
CA ASN A 146 15.34 11.38 -14.10
C ASN A 146 14.18 11.46 -13.08
N PRO A 147 13.51 12.62 -12.99
CA PRO A 147 12.39 12.82 -12.06
C PRO A 147 11.04 12.31 -12.57
N MET A 148 10.94 11.80 -13.80
CA MET A 148 9.67 11.72 -14.53
C MET A 148 8.63 10.80 -13.89
N THR A 149 9.03 9.70 -13.26
CA THR A 149 8.13 8.76 -12.56
C THR A 149 7.48 9.34 -11.30
N SER A 150 8.01 10.47 -10.83
CA SER A 150 7.68 11.07 -9.53
C SER A 150 6.98 12.43 -9.63
N VAL A 151 6.61 12.85 -10.84
CA VAL A 151 6.00 14.17 -11.08
C VAL A 151 4.54 14.19 -10.68
N ALA A 152 4.13 15.22 -9.95
CA ALA A 152 2.78 15.27 -9.38
C ALA A 152 1.68 15.31 -10.45
N GLY A 153 0.65 14.49 -10.25
CA GLY A 153 -0.51 14.36 -11.12
C GLY A 153 -0.12 14.11 -12.57
N GLN A 154 0.81 13.20 -12.82
CA GLN A 154 1.57 13.05 -14.07
C GLN A 154 0.73 13.18 -15.36
N ILE A 155 0.68 14.42 -15.80
CA ILE A 155 -0.04 14.94 -16.93
C ILE A 155 1.05 15.38 -17.93
N LYS A 156 1.39 14.52 -18.89
CA LYS A 156 2.48 14.79 -19.84
C LYS A 156 1.96 15.63 -21.02
N GLY A 157 2.17 16.96 -20.97
CA GLY A 157 2.08 17.86 -22.12
C GLY A 157 0.81 18.71 -22.22
N LEU A 158 0.55 19.24 -23.42
CA LEU A 158 -0.68 20.00 -23.73
C LEU A 158 -1.84 19.03 -24.00
N ALA A 159 -3.07 19.46 -23.71
CA ALA A 159 -4.26 18.72 -24.08
C ALA A 159 -4.34 18.65 -25.61
N SER A 160 -5.21 17.80 -26.15
CA SER A 160 -5.37 17.68 -27.61
C SER A 160 -5.71 19.01 -28.30
N ASP A 161 -6.21 19.99 -27.54
CA ASP A 161 -6.53 21.35 -28.00
C ASP A 161 -5.38 22.37 -27.84
N GLY A 162 -4.21 21.94 -27.36
CA GLY A 162 -3.05 22.80 -27.15
C GLY A 162 -3.07 23.62 -25.84
N SER A 163 -4.06 23.43 -24.96
CA SER A 163 -4.06 24.03 -23.62
C SER A 163 -3.13 23.27 -22.67
N PRO A 164 -2.53 23.93 -21.64
CA PRO A 164 -1.89 23.20 -20.54
C PRO A 164 -2.90 22.20 -19.97
N ARG A 165 -2.51 20.92 -19.84
CA ARG A 165 -3.41 19.91 -19.25
C ARG A 165 -3.65 20.11 -17.74
N GLY A 166 -2.97 21.08 -17.11
CA GLY A 166 -3.27 21.55 -15.76
C GLY A 166 -4.02 22.89 -15.78
N GLY A 167 -4.69 23.21 -14.67
CA GLY A 167 -5.41 24.48 -14.53
C GLY A 167 -4.48 25.72 -14.62
N PRO A 168 -5.05 26.94 -14.73
CA PRO A 168 -4.27 28.18 -14.79
C PRO A 168 -3.22 28.28 -13.66
N GLY A 169 -1.96 28.51 -14.02
CA GLY A 169 -0.85 28.61 -13.06
C GLY A 169 -0.16 27.29 -12.70
N SER A 170 -0.63 26.15 -13.20
CA SER A 170 0.10 24.89 -13.10
C SER A 170 1.42 24.94 -13.90
N PRO A 171 2.52 24.37 -13.37
CA PRO A 171 3.74 24.23 -14.14
C PRO A 171 3.53 23.21 -15.28
N GLN A 172 4.29 23.35 -16.37
CA GLN A 172 4.27 22.37 -17.47
C GLN A 172 4.63 20.96 -16.98
N ILE A 173 5.56 20.88 -16.02
CA ILE A 173 5.90 19.64 -15.31
C ILE A 173 5.99 19.95 -13.82
N ALA A 174 5.24 19.18 -13.02
CA ALA A 174 5.09 19.36 -11.59
C ALA A 174 6.16 18.60 -10.80
N TRP A 175 7.41 19.07 -10.87
CA TRP A 175 8.54 18.44 -10.17
C TRP A 175 8.43 18.52 -8.65
N GLN A 176 8.91 17.47 -7.98
CA GLN A 176 9.21 17.47 -6.54
C GLN A 176 10.47 18.31 -6.29
N ALA A 177 10.34 19.50 -5.69
CA ALA A 177 11.47 20.40 -5.51
C ALA A 177 11.40 21.31 -4.27
N ASN A 178 12.51 21.39 -3.56
CA ASN A 178 12.71 22.33 -2.46
C ASN A 178 13.76 23.39 -2.82
N SER A 179 13.67 24.58 -2.22
CA SER A 179 14.73 25.59 -2.31
C SER A 179 14.97 26.30 -0.99
N TYR A 180 16.24 26.50 -0.64
CA TYR A 180 16.65 27.18 0.59
C TYR A 180 17.54 28.37 0.27
N THR A 181 17.16 29.57 0.71
CA THR A 181 17.99 30.79 0.62
C THR A 181 18.65 31.08 1.95
N LEU A 182 19.98 31.11 1.95
CA LEU A 182 20.81 31.20 3.13
C LEU A 182 20.72 32.57 3.82
N ARG A 183 20.72 32.58 5.16
CA ARG A 183 20.86 33.83 5.95
C ARG A 183 22.31 34.31 6.04
N GLY A 184 23.27 33.42 5.79
CA GLY A 184 24.71 33.63 5.71
C GLY A 184 25.45 33.56 7.06
N GLY A 185 26.74 33.19 6.99
CA GLY A 185 27.66 33.21 8.14
C GLY A 185 28.00 31.82 8.69
N ASP A 186 27.31 31.43 9.75
CA ASP A 186 27.48 30.12 10.41
C ASP A 186 26.88 28.98 9.57
N PRO A 187 27.26 27.72 9.82
CA PRO A 187 26.58 26.57 9.22
C PRO A 187 25.07 26.62 9.47
N GLU A 188 24.30 26.38 8.41
CA GLU A 188 22.85 26.38 8.39
C GLU A 188 22.34 24.96 8.15
N GLN A 189 21.24 24.61 8.79
CA GLN A 189 20.52 23.37 8.54
C GLN A 189 19.10 23.69 8.11
N TYR A 190 18.68 23.11 6.99
CA TYR A 190 17.33 23.23 6.48
C TYR A 190 16.66 21.86 6.43
N THR A 191 15.43 21.78 6.92
CA THR A 191 14.55 20.61 6.77
C THR A 191 13.16 21.14 6.43
N PRO A 192 12.54 20.68 5.32
CA PRO A 192 11.18 21.09 4.98
C PRO A 192 10.19 20.64 6.07
N ARG A 193 9.02 21.29 6.13
CA ARG A 193 8.00 21.01 7.16
C ARG A 193 6.66 20.58 6.61
N PHE A 194 6.22 21.17 5.49
CA PHE A 194 4.85 21.04 4.97
C PHE A 194 4.80 20.37 3.58
N THR A 195 5.70 19.41 3.36
CA THR A 195 5.78 18.61 2.14
C THR A 195 6.39 17.25 2.46
N TYR A 196 6.42 16.32 1.53
CA TYR A 196 7.27 15.12 1.55
C TYR A 196 7.43 14.64 0.11
N HIS A 197 8.49 13.90 -0.18
CA HIS A 197 8.82 13.45 -1.53
C HIS A 197 9.11 11.96 -1.54
N GLY A 198 8.75 11.25 -2.61
CA GLY A 198 9.24 9.89 -2.90
C GLY A 198 10.47 9.97 -3.81
N PHE A 199 11.62 9.47 -3.35
CA PHE A 199 12.88 9.59 -4.08
C PHE A 199 13.96 8.63 -3.61
N ARG A 200 14.90 8.35 -4.51
CA ARG A 200 16.23 7.80 -4.22
C ARG A 200 17.34 8.82 -4.47
N TYR A 201 17.13 9.69 -5.47
CA TYR A 201 18.12 10.63 -5.94
C TYR A 201 17.72 12.07 -5.67
N VAL A 202 18.72 12.91 -5.35
CA VAL A 202 18.55 14.36 -5.19
C VAL A 202 19.55 15.10 -6.06
N GLU A 203 19.05 15.90 -7.00
CA GLU A 203 19.83 16.88 -7.76
C GLU A 203 19.95 18.16 -6.93
N VAL A 204 21.19 18.56 -6.63
CA VAL A 204 21.52 19.78 -5.89
C VAL A 204 22.21 20.78 -6.83
N THR A 205 21.69 22.00 -6.85
CA THR A 205 22.24 23.11 -7.62
C THR A 205 22.40 24.36 -6.75
N GLY A 206 23.33 25.24 -7.13
CA GLY A 206 23.59 26.48 -6.38
C GLY A 206 24.25 26.27 -5.00
N PHE A 207 24.80 25.08 -4.75
CA PHE A 207 25.54 24.80 -3.52
C PHE A 207 26.81 25.67 -3.45
N PRO A 208 27.11 26.32 -2.31
CA PRO A 208 28.31 27.13 -2.16
C PRO A 208 29.56 26.25 -2.00
N GLY A 209 30.26 26.00 -3.12
CA GLY A 209 31.43 25.12 -3.18
C GLY A 209 31.05 23.71 -3.64
N GLU A 210 31.86 22.73 -3.26
CA GLU A 210 31.62 21.32 -3.58
C GLU A 210 30.95 20.64 -2.38
N PRO A 211 29.79 20.00 -2.55
CA PRO A 211 29.17 19.24 -1.48
C PRO A 211 29.83 17.87 -1.27
N ASP A 212 29.65 17.30 -0.08
CA ASP A 212 30.02 15.93 0.24
C ASP A 212 28.77 15.15 0.73
N PRO A 213 28.85 13.82 0.96
CA PRO A 213 27.69 13.05 1.43
C PRO A 213 27.04 13.57 2.72
N THR A 214 27.75 14.30 3.58
CA THR A 214 27.20 14.90 4.82
C THR A 214 26.42 16.20 4.56
N SER A 215 26.52 16.77 3.36
CA SER A 215 25.71 17.92 2.93
C SER A 215 24.21 17.59 2.90
N LEU A 216 23.83 16.33 2.71
CA LEU A 216 22.44 15.88 2.80
C LEU A 216 22.26 14.73 3.81
N GLU A 217 21.14 14.74 4.52
CA GLU A 217 20.64 13.60 5.31
C GLU A 217 19.24 13.24 4.83
N GLY A 218 19.01 11.98 4.46
CA GLY A 218 17.70 11.46 4.10
C GLY A 218 16.94 11.13 5.37
N LEU A 219 15.71 11.63 5.50
CA LEU A 219 14.84 11.36 6.64
C LEU A 219 13.62 10.64 6.08
N ARG A 220 13.48 9.33 6.31
CA ARG A 220 12.26 8.61 5.95
C ARG A 220 11.16 8.99 6.92
N LEU A 221 10.01 9.39 6.39
CA LEU A 221 8.81 9.64 7.16
C LEU A 221 7.74 8.59 6.85
N ASN A 222 6.97 8.24 7.86
CA ASN A 222 5.73 7.48 7.73
C ASN A 222 4.94 7.58 9.05
N THR A 223 3.67 7.21 9.03
CA THR A 223 2.87 6.90 10.23
C THR A 223 3.65 5.90 11.08
N ASP A 224 3.88 6.22 12.34
CA ASP A 224 4.72 5.44 13.27
C ASP A 224 4.03 4.16 13.76
N VAL A 225 3.73 3.25 12.82
CA VAL A 225 3.18 1.92 13.10
C VAL A 225 4.24 1.02 13.71
N GLU A 226 3.86 0.26 14.72
CA GLU A 226 4.72 -0.74 15.36
C GLU A 226 4.92 -1.94 14.41
N PRO A 227 6.12 -2.52 14.31
CA PRO A 227 6.31 -3.80 13.63
C PRO A 227 5.47 -4.91 14.30
N ALA A 228 4.74 -5.70 13.50
CA ALA A 228 3.95 -6.83 13.98
C ALA A 228 4.42 -8.17 13.41
N GLY A 229 5.47 -8.20 12.59
CA GLY A 229 6.04 -9.46 12.15
C GLY A 229 7.41 -9.35 11.51
N SER A 230 8.05 -10.50 11.46
CA SER A 230 9.37 -10.72 10.88
C SER A 230 9.39 -12.02 10.09
N PHE A 231 10.06 -11.99 8.95
CA PHE A 231 10.26 -13.14 8.08
C PHE A 231 11.71 -13.14 7.60
N SER A 232 12.33 -14.32 7.59
CA SER A 232 13.60 -14.58 6.93
C SER A 232 13.69 -16.04 6.52
N CYS A 233 14.45 -16.35 5.47
CA CYS A 233 14.68 -17.71 5.03
C CYS A 233 16.07 -17.90 4.42
N SER A 234 16.39 -19.13 4.02
CA SER A 234 17.67 -19.47 3.39
C SER A 234 17.85 -18.92 1.97
N ASN A 235 16.78 -18.46 1.31
CA ASN A 235 16.86 -17.83 0.00
C ASN A 235 17.00 -16.29 0.17
N GLU A 236 18.19 -15.77 -0.13
CA GLU A 236 18.48 -14.34 0.00
C GLU A 236 17.64 -13.46 -0.94
N ARG A 237 17.24 -13.95 -2.12
CA ARG A 237 16.33 -13.21 -3.00
C ARG A 237 14.98 -12.99 -2.31
N PHE A 238 14.47 -13.97 -1.57
CA PHE A 238 13.21 -13.81 -0.84
C PHE A 238 13.35 -12.83 0.32
N ASN A 239 14.50 -12.84 1.02
CA ASN A 239 14.80 -11.82 2.04
C ASN A 239 14.85 -10.41 1.43
N ASP A 240 15.46 -10.26 0.25
CA ASP A 240 15.52 -8.98 -0.48
C ASP A 240 14.14 -8.53 -0.97
N ILE A 241 13.30 -9.45 -1.48
CA ILE A 241 11.90 -9.17 -1.84
C ILE A 241 11.14 -8.69 -0.60
N GLN A 242 11.27 -9.39 0.52
CA GLN A 242 10.60 -9.02 1.77
C GLN A 242 11.02 -7.61 2.24
N ASN A 243 12.32 -7.28 2.14
CA ASN A 243 12.83 -5.94 2.42
C ASN A 243 12.24 -4.90 1.47
N MET A 244 12.22 -5.18 0.17
CA MET A 244 11.66 -4.32 -0.86
C MET A 244 10.18 -4.00 -0.59
N VAL A 245 9.37 -5.02 -0.24
CA VAL A 245 7.95 -4.85 0.12
C VAL A 245 7.79 -3.93 1.33
N ARG A 246 8.57 -4.15 2.40
CA ARG A 246 8.49 -3.34 3.63
C ARG A 246 8.88 -1.88 3.39
N TRP A 247 9.92 -1.63 2.59
CA TRP A 247 10.32 -0.28 2.21
C TRP A 247 9.24 0.44 1.39
N THR A 248 8.62 -0.26 0.44
CA THR A 248 7.51 0.27 -0.34
C THR A 248 6.32 0.63 0.54
N PHE A 249 5.90 -0.30 1.40
CA PHE A 249 4.70 -0.09 2.22
C PHE A 249 4.88 1.11 3.16
N LEU A 250 5.99 1.17 3.89
CA LEU A 250 6.25 2.30 4.80
C LEU A 250 6.39 3.62 4.04
N SER A 251 6.94 3.61 2.83
CA SER A 251 6.99 4.83 1.99
C SER A 251 5.59 5.36 1.67
N ASN A 252 4.57 4.50 1.66
CA ASN A 252 3.21 4.83 1.29
C ASN A 252 2.29 5.12 2.47
N LEU A 253 2.83 5.29 3.69
CA LEU A 253 2.02 5.42 4.90
C LEU A 253 2.05 6.86 5.45
N PHE A 254 1.28 7.77 4.87
CA PHE A 254 1.18 9.18 5.29
C PHE A 254 -0.27 9.56 5.64
N SER A 255 -0.73 9.17 6.84
CA SER A 255 -2.14 9.27 7.31
C SER A 255 -3.19 8.46 6.52
N VAL A 256 -2.79 8.01 5.33
CA VAL A 256 -3.50 7.10 4.43
C VAL A 256 -2.50 6.12 3.84
N GLN A 257 -2.95 4.96 3.37
CA GLN A 257 -2.12 4.08 2.56
C GLN A 257 -2.22 4.55 1.11
N SER A 258 -1.19 5.23 0.60
CA SER A 258 -1.17 5.70 -0.78
C SER A 258 -0.81 4.60 -1.78
N ASP A 259 -1.22 4.81 -3.03
CA ASP A 259 -0.74 4.10 -4.22
C ASP A 259 0.76 4.34 -4.46
N CYS A 260 1.20 5.59 -4.39
CA CYS A 260 2.59 5.97 -4.50
C CYS A 260 2.91 7.20 -3.64
N PRO A 261 4.16 7.37 -3.16
CA PRO A 261 4.50 8.47 -2.27
C PRO A 261 4.85 9.78 -2.98
N ALA A 262 4.80 9.79 -4.32
CA ALA A 262 5.33 10.88 -5.14
C ALA A 262 4.26 11.57 -5.98
N ARG A 263 3.72 10.89 -7.01
CA ARG A 263 2.94 11.56 -8.04
C ARG A 263 1.47 11.78 -7.69
N GLU A 264 0.81 10.81 -7.06
CA GLU A 264 -0.63 10.82 -6.78
C GLU A 264 -0.92 10.91 -5.30
N LYS A 265 -0.34 10.03 -4.47
CA LYS A 265 -0.45 10.07 -3.01
C LYS A 265 -1.88 9.83 -2.51
N PHE A 266 -2.67 9.02 -3.22
CA PHE A 266 -4.07 8.77 -2.90
C PHE A 266 -4.31 7.35 -2.39
N GLN A 267 -5.32 7.21 -1.53
CA GLN A 267 -5.71 5.92 -0.98
C GLN A 267 -6.70 5.22 -1.90
N TYR A 268 -6.14 4.54 -2.90
CA TYR A 268 -6.91 3.72 -3.82
C TYR A 268 -7.32 2.40 -3.12
N GLY A 269 -8.61 2.10 -3.15
CA GLY A 269 -9.14 0.90 -2.52
C GLY A 269 -8.61 -0.42 -3.11
N GLY A 270 -8.33 -0.46 -4.43
CA GLY A 270 -7.82 -1.65 -5.12
C GLY A 270 -6.45 -2.06 -4.60
N ASP A 271 -5.57 -1.07 -4.39
CA ASP A 271 -4.28 -1.27 -3.73
C ASP A 271 -4.44 -1.89 -2.35
N ILE A 272 -5.36 -1.37 -1.53
CA ILE A 272 -5.65 -1.92 -0.20
C ILE A 272 -6.13 -3.36 -0.33
N VAL A 273 -7.04 -3.68 -1.23
CA VAL A 273 -7.53 -5.06 -1.42
C VAL A 273 -6.40 -6.01 -1.81
N ALA A 274 -5.48 -5.56 -2.67
CA ALA A 274 -4.30 -6.33 -3.05
C ALA A 274 -3.27 -6.45 -1.91
N SER A 275 -3.28 -5.54 -0.92
CA SER A 275 -2.16 -5.38 0.00
C SER A 275 -2.42 -5.40 1.51
N SER A 276 -3.66 -5.32 1.96
CA SER A 276 -3.95 -5.10 3.38
C SER A 276 -3.44 -6.21 4.30
N GLU A 277 -3.47 -7.46 3.83
CA GLU A 277 -3.07 -8.61 4.64
C GLU A 277 -1.54 -8.70 4.80
N MET A 278 -0.73 -8.37 3.78
CA MET A 278 0.71 -8.26 4.02
C MET A 278 1.06 -7.11 4.96
N ALA A 279 0.33 -5.99 4.90
CA ALA A 279 0.54 -4.90 5.82
C ALA A 279 0.27 -5.34 7.26
N ILE A 280 -0.83 -6.07 7.51
CA ILE A 280 -1.18 -6.62 8.82
C ILE A 280 -0.11 -7.60 9.33
N TYR A 281 0.43 -8.48 8.50
CA TYR A 281 1.51 -9.39 8.93
C TYR A 281 2.80 -8.64 9.30
N ASN A 282 3.08 -7.49 8.68
CA ASN A 282 4.32 -6.77 8.90
C ASN A 282 4.24 -5.71 10.01
N PHE A 283 3.07 -5.10 10.24
CA PHE A 283 2.88 -3.93 11.10
C PHE A 283 1.55 -3.99 11.87
N ASP A 284 1.46 -3.35 13.04
CA ASP A 284 0.20 -3.17 13.75
C ASP A 284 -0.65 -2.14 13.01
N MET A 285 -1.66 -2.65 12.31
CA MET A 285 -2.55 -1.87 11.47
C MET A 285 -3.94 -1.69 12.08
N ALA A 286 -4.17 -2.09 13.34
CA ALA A 286 -5.49 -2.10 13.96
C ALA A 286 -6.17 -0.73 13.88
N THR A 287 -5.51 0.32 14.38
CA THR A 287 -6.06 1.68 14.38
C THR A 287 -5.99 2.34 13.01
N PHE A 288 -4.98 1.99 12.22
CA PHE A 288 -4.79 2.53 10.88
C PHE A 288 -5.93 2.12 9.95
N TYR A 289 -6.19 0.82 9.86
CA TYR A 289 -7.24 0.31 8.99
C TYR A 289 -8.65 0.54 9.54
N ALA A 290 -8.84 0.65 10.87
CA ALA A 290 -10.11 1.12 11.42
C ALA A 290 -10.44 2.55 10.96
N LYS A 291 -9.43 3.44 10.92
CA LYS A 291 -9.58 4.78 10.34
C LYS A 291 -9.82 4.72 8.83
N THR A 292 -9.10 3.88 8.10
CA THR A 292 -9.31 3.71 6.64
C THR A 292 -10.73 3.27 6.33
N VAL A 293 -11.30 2.33 7.08
CA VAL A 293 -12.72 1.93 6.97
C VAL A 293 -13.65 3.13 7.15
N SER A 294 -13.37 4.00 8.15
CA SER A 294 -14.11 5.25 8.35
C SER A 294 -13.96 6.21 7.17
N ASP A 295 -12.76 6.37 6.61
CA ASP A 295 -12.55 7.22 5.44
C ASP A 295 -13.39 6.73 4.24
N HIS A 296 -13.45 5.42 4.00
CA HIS A 296 -14.26 4.86 2.90
C HIS A 296 -15.77 5.07 3.12
N ARG A 297 -16.25 4.96 4.37
CA ARG A 297 -17.63 5.28 4.72
C ARG A 297 -17.92 6.77 4.49
N ASP A 298 -17.01 7.66 4.88
CA ASP A 298 -17.20 9.10 4.82
C ASP A 298 -17.05 9.63 3.37
N ALA A 299 -16.22 8.99 2.55
CA ALA A 299 -16.08 9.27 1.13
C ALA A 299 -17.24 8.73 0.28
N ARG A 300 -18.04 7.81 0.81
CA ARG A 300 -19.20 7.21 0.15
C ARG A 300 -20.17 8.28 -0.34
N ARG A 301 -20.72 8.06 -1.53
CA ARG A 301 -21.72 8.94 -2.14
C ARG A 301 -23.02 8.92 -1.33
N GLY A 302 -23.83 9.97 -1.49
CA GLY A 302 -25.12 10.09 -0.80
C GLY A 302 -26.13 8.99 -1.14
N ASP A 303 -26.01 8.36 -2.31
CA ASP A 303 -26.79 7.20 -2.74
C ASP A 303 -26.25 5.86 -2.21
N GLY A 304 -25.02 5.85 -1.69
CA GLY A 304 -24.40 4.74 -1.00
C GLY A 304 -23.32 3.98 -1.76
N TRP A 305 -22.95 4.42 -2.96
CA TRP A 305 -21.78 3.87 -3.65
C TRP A 305 -20.49 4.27 -2.97
N PHE A 306 -19.58 3.31 -2.75
CA PHE A 306 -18.19 3.63 -2.41
C PHE A 306 -17.47 4.25 -3.61
N THR A 307 -16.47 5.07 -3.32
CA THR A 307 -15.62 5.75 -4.29
C THR A 307 -14.33 4.94 -4.54
N GLU A 308 -13.60 5.29 -5.61
CA GLU A 308 -12.33 4.65 -5.95
C GLU A 308 -11.23 4.99 -4.92
N THR A 309 -11.22 6.23 -4.47
CA THR A 309 -10.30 6.74 -3.45
C THR A 309 -11.05 7.19 -2.20
N ALA A 310 -10.43 7.03 -1.03
CA ALA A 310 -10.97 7.51 0.23
C ALA A 310 -9.85 8.16 1.06
N PRO A 311 -9.82 9.49 1.27
CA PRO A 311 -10.82 10.48 0.89
C PRO A 311 -11.03 10.60 -0.63
N PHE A 312 -12.26 10.90 -1.05
CA PHE A 312 -12.58 11.05 -2.47
C PHE A 312 -11.95 12.30 -3.08
N VAL A 313 -11.18 12.12 -4.14
CA VAL A 313 -10.47 13.21 -4.83
C VAL A 313 -11.03 13.55 -6.22
N GLY A 314 -12.17 12.98 -6.60
CA GLY A 314 -12.81 13.21 -7.91
C GLY A 314 -12.41 12.20 -9.00
N ILE A 315 -11.75 11.10 -8.63
CA ILE A 315 -11.35 10.03 -9.55
C ILE A 315 -12.36 8.89 -9.49
N ALA A 316 -12.93 8.53 -10.65
CA ALA A 316 -13.94 7.49 -10.79
C ALA A 316 -13.83 6.78 -12.15
N ALA A 317 -12.91 5.83 -12.25
CA ALA A 317 -12.73 4.98 -13.42
C ALA A 317 -13.72 3.80 -13.43
N ALA A 318 -14.07 3.33 -14.64
CA ALA A 318 -14.92 2.15 -14.86
C ALA A 318 -16.20 2.09 -13.98
N SER A 319 -16.81 3.25 -13.76
CA SER A 319 -17.81 3.43 -12.72
C SER A 319 -19.21 2.85 -13.06
N PHE A 320 -19.92 2.40 -12.02
CA PHE A 320 -21.32 1.96 -12.07
C PHE A 320 -22.33 3.13 -12.15
N ALA A 321 -21.94 4.29 -11.60
CA ALA A 321 -22.75 5.51 -11.54
C ALA A 321 -21.83 6.74 -11.58
N ASP A 322 -22.34 7.96 -11.75
CA ASP A 322 -21.46 9.15 -11.72
C ASP A 322 -20.64 9.20 -10.42
N GLU A 323 -19.31 9.27 -10.46
CA GLU A 323 -18.39 9.26 -9.30
C GLU A 323 -18.31 7.96 -8.44
N ALA A 324 -19.01 6.87 -8.79
CA ALA A 324 -18.84 5.59 -8.08
C ALA A 324 -17.46 4.94 -8.38
N GLY A 325 -16.95 4.16 -7.42
CA GLY A 325 -15.72 3.41 -7.60
C GLY A 325 -15.95 2.06 -8.31
N PRO A 326 -14.92 1.49 -8.97
CA PRO A 326 -14.93 0.10 -9.41
C PRO A 326 -15.13 -0.86 -8.22
N ILE A 327 -15.72 -2.03 -8.47
CA ILE A 327 -16.06 -2.98 -7.40
C ILE A 327 -14.83 -3.45 -6.61
N GLY A 328 -13.72 -3.74 -7.30
CA GLY A 328 -12.46 -4.14 -6.66
C GLY A 328 -11.85 -3.07 -5.76
N TRP A 329 -12.20 -1.79 -5.96
CA TRP A 329 -11.76 -0.69 -5.10
C TRP A 329 -12.72 -0.47 -3.93
N GLY A 330 -14.04 -0.54 -4.19
CA GLY A 330 -15.05 -0.46 -3.13
C GLY A 330 -14.97 -1.61 -2.12
N LEU A 331 -14.47 -2.78 -2.55
CA LEU A 331 -14.29 -3.97 -1.72
C LEU A 331 -13.33 -3.74 -0.53
N ALA A 332 -12.46 -2.73 -0.58
CA ALA A 332 -11.56 -2.38 0.52
C ALA A 332 -12.30 -2.22 1.85
N HIS A 333 -13.48 -1.59 1.85
CA HIS A 333 -14.26 -1.36 3.07
C HIS A 333 -14.70 -2.69 3.72
N PRO A 334 -15.54 -3.55 3.09
CA PRO A 334 -15.93 -4.81 3.70
C PRO A 334 -14.76 -5.78 3.92
N LEU A 335 -13.72 -5.79 3.06
CA LEU A 335 -12.55 -6.64 3.29
C LEU A 335 -11.83 -6.28 4.60
N LEU A 336 -11.58 -4.98 4.83
CA LEU A 336 -10.92 -4.53 6.05
C LEU A 336 -11.77 -4.78 7.30
N LEU A 337 -13.11 -4.73 7.22
CA LEU A 337 -13.97 -5.11 8.35
C LEU A 337 -13.73 -6.56 8.78
N SER A 338 -13.69 -7.48 7.81
CA SER A 338 -13.41 -8.89 8.07
C SER A 338 -12.01 -9.08 8.64
N GLN A 339 -10.99 -8.44 8.05
CA GLN A 339 -9.62 -8.55 8.53
C GLN A 339 -9.42 -7.95 9.92
N LEU A 340 -10.03 -6.80 10.24
CA LEU A 340 -9.95 -6.20 11.58
C LEU A 340 -10.59 -7.11 12.64
N TYR A 341 -11.69 -7.79 12.30
CA TYR A 341 -12.29 -8.79 13.16
C TYR A 341 -11.41 -10.04 13.31
N GLN A 342 -10.93 -10.60 12.21
CA GLN A 342 -10.17 -11.86 12.19
C GLN A 342 -8.77 -11.72 12.81
N TYR A 343 -8.06 -10.63 12.49
CA TYR A 343 -6.69 -10.37 12.93
C TYR A 343 -6.62 -9.70 14.31
N TYR A 344 -7.57 -8.83 14.65
CA TYR A 344 -7.52 -8.02 15.88
C TYR A 344 -8.72 -8.21 16.83
N GLY A 345 -9.76 -8.95 16.43
CA GLY A 345 -10.93 -9.22 17.26
C GLY A 345 -11.87 -8.02 17.43
N ASP A 346 -11.76 -6.98 16.59
CA ASP A 346 -12.61 -5.80 16.71
C ASP A 346 -14.00 -6.06 16.11
N ARG A 347 -14.94 -6.52 16.94
CA ARG A 347 -16.35 -6.68 16.55
C ARG A 347 -17.05 -5.33 16.36
N ARG A 348 -16.63 -4.28 17.09
CA ARG A 348 -17.33 -2.99 17.10
C ARG A 348 -17.26 -2.31 15.73
N ILE A 349 -16.12 -2.44 15.03
CA ILE A 349 -15.99 -1.85 13.69
C ILE A 349 -17.01 -2.47 12.71
N VAL A 350 -17.31 -3.77 12.85
CA VAL A 350 -18.37 -4.42 12.05
C VAL A 350 -19.74 -3.87 12.43
N GLU A 351 -20.04 -3.74 13.73
CA GLU A 351 -21.30 -3.16 14.24
C GLU A 351 -21.53 -1.73 13.71
N GLU A 352 -20.50 -0.90 13.72
CA GLU A 352 -20.55 0.51 13.31
C GLU A 352 -20.67 0.69 11.78
N HIS A 353 -20.19 -0.27 10.99
CA HIS A 353 -20.04 -0.12 9.53
C HIS A 353 -20.85 -1.11 8.69
N PHE A 354 -21.55 -2.07 9.32
CA PHE A 354 -22.34 -3.09 8.63
C PHE A 354 -23.31 -2.49 7.62
N ASP A 355 -24.05 -1.44 8.00
CA ASP A 355 -25.04 -0.81 7.12
C ASP A 355 -24.42 -0.19 5.85
N ALA A 356 -23.21 0.35 5.93
CA ALA A 356 -22.53 0.92 4.77
C ALA A 356 -22.14 -0.17 3.75
N ALA A 357 -21.57 -1.28 4.24
CA ALA A 357 -21.24 -2.44 3.41
C ALA A 357 -22.50 -3.08 2.81
N ARG A 358 -23.54 -3.25 3.64
CA ARG A 358 -24.85 -3.79 3.26
C ARG A 358 -25.49 -3.01 2.10
N VAL A 359 -25.62 -1.69 2.25
CA VAL A 359 -26.20 -0.82 1.21
C VAL A 359 -25.39 -0.88 -0.08
N TRP A 360 -24.07 -0.96 0.00
CA TRP A 360 -23.24 -1.07 -1.20
C TRP A 360 -23.48 -2.39 -1.95
N VAL A 361 -23.62 -3.52 -1.25
CA VAL A 361 -23.98 -4.81 -1.87
C VAL A 361 -25.38 -4.78 -2.48
N ASP A 362 -26.35 -4.10 -1.86
CA ASP A 362 -27.68 -3.88 -2.44
C ASP A 362 -27.60 -3.16 -3.80
N LEU A 363 -26.79 -2.11 -3.88
CA LEU A 363 -26.57 -1.36 -5.12
C LEU A 363 -25.87 -2.20 -6.20
N LEU A 364 -24.94 -3.08 -5.81
CA LEU A 364 -24.32 -4.03 -6.73
C LEU A 364 -25.33 -5.06 -7.27
N GLU A 365 -26.22 -5.59 -6.42
CA GLU A 365 -27.32 -6.49 -6.85
C GLU A 365 -28.20 -5.78 -7.88
N GLU A 366 -28.60 -4.53 -7.61
CA GLU A 366 -29.42 -3.72 -8.53
C GLU A 366 -28.71 -3.39 -9.85
N ALA A 367 -27.39 -3.18 -9.83
CA ALA A 367 -26.60 -2.86 -11.00
C ALA A 367 -26.20 -4.09 -11.84
N SER A 368 -26.38 -5.31 -11.31
CA SER A 368 -26.05 -6.56 -12.00
C SER A 368 -27.12 -6.96 -13.03
N ASP A 369 -26.72 -7.68 -14.07
CA ASP A 369 -27.64 -8.33 -15.00
C ASP A 369 -27.57 -9.85 -14.80
N GLY A 370 -28.64 -10.44 -14.26
CA GLY A 370 -28.65 -11.87 -13.92
C GLY A 370 -27.55 -12.27 -12.92
N TYR A 371 -27.23 -11.39 -11.96
CA TYR A 371 -26.13 -11.53 -10.98
C TYR A 371 -24.72 -11.46 -11.58
N ILE A 372 -24.59 -11.05 -12.85
CA ILE A 372 -23.31 -10.82 -13.52
C ILE A 372 -23.00 -9.32 -13.54
N ILE A 373 -21.73 -8.99 -13.27
CA ILE A 373 -21.20 -7.64 -13.41
C ILE A 373 -20.21 -7.60 -14.57
N ASP A 374 -20.45 -6.71 -15.54
CA ASP A 374 -19.68 -6.59 -16.79
C ASP A 374 -18.65 -5.45 -16.82
N ARG A 375 -18.52 -4.70 -15.72
CA ARG A 375 -17.67 -3.50 -15.65
C ARG A 375 -16.84 -3.44 -14.37
N CYS A 376 -15.54 -3.21 -14.54
CA CYS A 376 -14.53 -2.95 -13.51
C CYS A 376 -13.22 -2.54 -14.23
N ILE A 377 -12.21 -2.09 -13.48
CA ILE A 377 -10.82 -1.98 -13.98
C ILE A 377 -10.22 -3.38 -14.26
N GLY A 378 -10.74 -4.41 -13.58
CA GLY A 378 -10.25 -5.79 -13.68
C GLY A 378 -8.92 -5.99 -12.96
N ASP A 379 -8.13 -6.96 -13.42
CA ASP A 379 -6.79 -7.22 -12.88
C ASP A 379 -5.81 -6.14 -13.33
N HIS A 380 -5.71 -5.06 -12.56
CA HIS A 380 -4.92 -3.88 -12.91
C HIS A 380 -3.43 -4.23 -13.09
N GLU A 381 -2.79 -3.64 -14.10
CA GLU A 381 -1.42 -3.99 -14.53
C GLU A 381 -1.15 -5.48 -14.86
N SER A 382 -2.18 -6.25 -15.20
CA SER A 382 -2.04 -7.60 -15.77
C SER A 382 -1.36 -7.58 -17.14
N LEU A 383 -0.48 -8.55 -17.37
CA LEU A 383 0.16 -8.82 -18.67
C LEU A 383 -0.74 -9.67 -19.56
N ASP A 384 -1.47 -10.61 -18.96
CA ASP A 384 -2.52 -11.36 -19.64
C ASP A 384 -3.75 -10.49 -19.89
N PRO A 385 -4.59 -10.82 -20.90
CA PRO A 385 -5.88 -10.17 -21.08
C PRO A 385 -6.71 -10.22 -19.79
N LYS A 386 -7.26 -9.08 -19.39
CA LYS A 386 -8.01 -8.96 -18.13
C LYS A 386 -9.39 -9.64 -18.25
N PRO A 387 -9.72 -10.63 -17.40
CA PRO A 387 -11.04 -11.26 -17.39
C PRO A 387 -12.03 -10.40 -16.58
N ILE A 388 -12.38 -9.21 -17.10
CA ILE A 388 -13.13 -8.16 -16.37
C ILE A 388 -14.46 -8.68 -15.79
N GLU A 389 -15.32 -9.27 -16.62
CA GLU A 389 -16.67 -9.76 -16.22
C GLU A 389 -16.58 -10.87 -15.15
N LEU A 390 -15.60 -11.77 -15.32
CA LEU A 390 -15.34 -12.86 -14.37
C LEU A 390 -14.90 -12.29 -13.02
N MET A 391 -13.88 -11.44 -12.99
CA MET A 391 -13.36 -10.91 -11.73
C MET A 391 -14.35 -9.99 -11.03
N ALA A 392 -15.07 -9.16 -11.77
CA ALA A 392 -16.06 -8.26 -11.18
C ALA A 392 -17.22 -9.06 -10.55
N THR A 393 -17.71 -10.10 -11.24
CA THR A 393 -18.73 -11.01 -10.68
C THR A 393 -18.20 -11.78 -9.47
N ALA A 394 -16.96 -12.25 -9.50
CA ALA A 394 -16.36 -12.95 -8.37
C ALA A 394 -16.15 -12.03 -7.14
N GLN A 395 -15.76 -10.77 -7.35
CA GLN A 395 -15.67 -9.77 -6.29
C GLN A 395 -17.06 -9.39 -5.75
N PHE A 396 -18.11 -9.46 -6.57
CA PHE A 396 -19.49 -9.31 -6.09
C PHE A 396 -19.92 -10.46 -5.18
N TYR A 397 -19.60 -11.71 -5.56
CA TYR A 397 -19.76 -12.86 -4.69
C TYR A 397 -19.02 -12.69 -3.36
N GLN A 398 -17.77 -12.24 -3.40
CA GLN A 398 -16.96 -12.00 -2.21
C GLN A 398 -17.61 -10.94 -1.31
N ALA A 399 -18.06 -9.82 -1.88
CA ALA A 399 -18.74 -8.76 -1.13
C ALA A 399 -20.04 -9.26 -0.46
N ALA A 400 -20.86 -10.01 -1.19
CA ALA A 400 -22.09 -10.59 -0.65
C ALA A 400 -21.81 -11.60 0.48
N SER A 401 -20.77 -12.43 0.32
CA SER A 401 -20.34 -13.42 1.32
C SER A 401 -19.81 -12.75 2.60
N LEU A 402 -19.04 -11.67 2.46
CA LEU A 402 -18.56 -10.87 3.61
C LEU A 402 -19.74 -10.26 4.38
N VAL A 403 -20.71 -9.65 3.68
CA VAL A 403 -21.90 -9.07 4.32
C VAL A 403 -22.78 -10.14 4.99
N ALA A 404 -22.91 -11.33 4.39
CA ALA A 404 -23.55 -12.47 5.04
C ALA A 404 -22.85 -12.84 6.35
N GLY A 405 -21.52 -12.96 6.33
CA GLY A 405 -20.71 -13.24 7.51
C GLY A 405 -20.86 -12.18 8.60
N PHE A 406 -20.90 -10.90 8.23
CA PHE A 406 -21.15 -9.81 9.18
C PHE A 406 -22.55 -9.89 9.79
N ALA A 407 -23.59 -10.14 8.98
CA ALA A 407 -24.94 -10.30 9.49
C ALA A 407 -25.03 -11.47 10.48
N GLY A 408 -24.37 -12.60 10.18
CA GLY A 408 -24.26 -13.75 11.09
C GLY A 408 -23.55 -13.39 12.40
N LEU A 409 -22.42 -12.69 12.32
CA LEU A 409 -21.68 -12.19 13.50
C LEU A 409 -22.55 -11.28 14.40
N LEU A 410 -23.38 -10.45 13.79
CA LEU A 410 -24.28 -9.52 14.46
C LEU A 410 -25.61 -10.16 14.90
N GLU A 411 -25.80 -11.46 14.63
CA GLU A 411 -27.04 -12.21 14.91
C GLU A 411 -28.28 -11.67 14.14
N GLU A 412 -28.06 -10.94 13.04
CA GLU A 412 -29.08 -10.40 12.13
C GLU A 412 -29.56 -11.49 11.14
N THR A 413 -30.27 -12.49 11.67
CA THR A 413 -30.60 -13.75 10.97
C THR A 413 -31.26 -13.53 9.61
N ASP A 414 -32.24 -12.62 9.50
CA ASP A 414 -32.93 -12.36 8.23
C ASP A 414 -31.99 -11.77 7.15
N GLN A 415 -31.02 -10.95 7.57
CA GLN A 415 -30.01 -10.39 6.66
C GLN A 415 -28.99 -11.46 6.28
N ALA A 416 -28.52 -12.27 7.23
CA ALA A 416 -27.62 -13.40 6.95
C ALA A 416 -28.23 -14.33 5.89
N ASP A 417 -29.46 -14.81 6.11
CA ASP A 417 -30.18 -15.67 5.16
C ASP A 417 -30.39 -15.00 3.78
N ARG A 418 -30.59 -13.68 3.74
CA ARG A 418 -30.73 -12.95 2.48
C ARG A 418 -29.41 -12.94 1.70
N TYR A 419 -28.32 -12.55 2.35
CA TYR A 419 -27.03 -12.39 1.68
C TYR A 419 -26.36 -13.73 1.37
N GLU A 420 -26.56 -14.76 2.18
CA GLU A 420 -26.17 -16.14 1.83
C GLU A 420 -26.88 -16.59 0.55
N ARG A 421 -28.19 -16.36 0.43
CA ARG A 421 -28.93 -16.66 -0.81
C ARG A 421 -28.50 -15.79 -1.99
N LEU A 422 -28.07 -14.56 -1.75
CA LEU A 422 -27.51 -13.73 -2.82
C LEU A 422 -26.16 -14.31 -3.28
N ALA A 423 -25.25 -14.61 -2.37
CA ALA A 423 -23.95 -15.23 -2.67
C ALA A 423 -24.12 -16.54 -3.47
N LEU A 424 -25.01 -17.45 -3.04
CA LEU A 424 -25.30 -18.69 -3.77
C LEU A 424 -25.88 -18.45 -5.18
N ARG A 425 -26.68 -17.39 -5.38
CA ARG A 425 -27.20 -17.03 -6.71
C ARG A 425 -26.11 -16.47 -7.61
N ILE A 426 -25.21 -15.65 -7.07
CA ILE A 426 -24.05 -15.12 -7.81
C ILE A 426 -23.10 -16.26 -8.18
N GLU A 427 -22.80 -17.16 -7.24
CA GLU A 427 -21.97 -18.35 -7.49
C GLU A 427 -22.55 -19.21 -8.62
N ALA A 428 -23.84 -19.54 -8.55
CA ALA A 428 -24.50 -20.32 -9.61
C ALA A 428 -24.42 -19.61 -10.97
N ALA A 429 -24.67 -18.30 -11.02
CA ALA A 429 -24.56 -17.51 -12.24
C ALA A 429 -23.11 -17.44 -12.75
N PHE A 430 -22.13 -17.30 -11.86
CA PHE A 430 -20.71 -17.29 -12.16
C PHE A 430 -20.29 -18.60 -12.81
N VAL A 431 -20.62 -19.74 -12.19
CA VAL A 431 -20.30 -21.07 -12.72
C VAL A 431 -20.96 -21.27 -14.07
N GLU A 432 -22.27 -20.97 -14.21
CA GLU A 432 -22.97 -21.09 -15.50
C GLU A 432 -22.35 -20.23 -16.60
N ARG A 433 -21.90 -19.02 -16.25
CA ARG A 433 -21.39 -18.04 -17.21
C ARG A 433 -19.95 -18.32 -17.64
N PHE A 434 -19.09 -18.73 -16.72
CA PHE A 434 -17.65 -18.73 -16.91
C PHE A 434 -17.02 -20.11 -16.94
N LEU A 435 -17.59 -21.14 -16.32
CA LEU A 435 -17.04 -22.50 -16.39
C LEU A 435 -17.38 -23.14 -17.75
N GLU A 436 -16.38 -23.67 -18.43
CA GLU A 436 -16.59 -24.65 -19.51
C GLU A 436 -16.75 -26.06 -18.88
N PRO A 437 -17.95 -26.65 -18.86
CA PRO A 437 -18.22 -27.85 -18.05
C PRO A 437 -17.38 -29.06 -18.46
N GLY A 438 -16.84 -29.77 -17.49
CA GLY A 438 -16.01 -30.96 -17.68
C GLY A 438 -14.57 -30.68 -18.11
N THR A 439 -14.13 -29.42 -18.06
CA THR A 439 -12.77 -29.02 -18.45
C THR A 439 -12.00 -28.33 -17.33
N GLY A 440 -12.67 -27.92 -16.24
CA GLY A 440 -12.07 -27.07 -15.21
C GLY A 440 -11.70 -25.66 -15.66
N ARG A 441 -11.98 -25.25 -16.91
CA ARG A 441 -11.54 -23.96 -17.46
C ARG A 441 -12.56 -22.85 -17.19
N PHE A 442 -12.16 -21.82 -16.44
CA PHE A 442 -12.93 -20.60 -16.28
C PHE A 442 -12.55 -19.49 -17.28
N GLY A 443 -13.56 -18.88 -17.92
CA GLY A 443 -13.43 -17.71 -18.78
C GLY A 443 -12.42 -17.92 -19.92
N ILE A 444 -11.46 -17.01 -20.04
CA ILE A 444 -10.35 -17.09 -21.01
C ILE A 444 -9.18 -17.97 -20.52
N ALA A 445 -9.35 -18.61 -19.36
CA ALA A 445 -8.42 -19.56 -18.77
C ALA A 445 -6.99 -19.05 -18.54
N THR A 446 -6.81 -17.76 -18.22
CA THR A 446 -5.54 -17.17 -17.79
C THR A 446 -5.22 -17.55 -16.33
N GLN A 447 -4.00 -17.24 -15.87
CA GLN A 447 -3.60 -17.41 -14.47
C GLN A 447 -4.62 -16.76 -13.52
N ALA A 448 -4.95 -15.49 -13.76
CA ALA A 448 -5.90 -14.74 -12.93
C ALA A 448 -7.32 -15.34 -12.94
N ALA A 449 -7.78 -15.85 -14.09
CA ALA A 449 -9.13 -16.42 -14.20
C ALA A 449 -9.28 -17.69 -13.34
N GLN A 450 -8.33 -18.62 -13.44
CA GLN A 450 -8.38 -19.85 -12.63
C GLN A 450 -8.11 -19.56 -11.15
N ALA A 451 -7.11 -18.72 -10.86
CA ALA A 451 -6.78 -18.34 -9.49
C ALA A 451 -7.95 -17.66 -8.78
N THR A 452 -8.71 -16.80 -9.47
CA THR A 452 -9.90 -16.16 -8.89
C THR A 452 -10.97 -17.20 -8.52
N ALA A 453 -11.22 -18.18 -9.39
CA ALA A 453 -12.21 -19.22 -9.13
C ALA A 453 -11.80 -20.12 -7.96
N LEU A 454 -10.52 -20.49 -7.86
CA LEU A 454 -10.01 -21.32 -6.76
C LEU A 454 -9.93 -20.55 -5.43
N TYR A 455 -9.35 -19.35 -5.44
CA TYR A 455 -9.13 -18.55 -4.23
C TYR A 455 -10.44 -18.17 -3.53
N LEU A 456 -11.51 -17.93 -4.29
CA LEU A 456 -12.83 -17.59 -3.75
C LEU A 456 -13.75 -18.80 -3.57
N GLY A 457 -13.27 -20.03 -3.79
CA GLY A 457 -14.07 -21.25 -3.63
C GLY A 457 -15.23 -21.39 -4.61
N LEU A 458 -15.11 -20.79 -5.81
CA LEU A 458 -16.14 -20.78 -6.86
C LEU A 458 -16.01 -21.96 -7.84
N SER A 459 -14.93 -22.75 -7.77
CA SER A 459 -14.79 -23.97 -8.57
C SER A 459 -15.56 -25.13 -7.93
N PRO A 460 -16.51 -25.78 -8.62
CA PRO A 460 -17.18 -26.96 -8.09
C PRO A 460 -16.19 -28.09 -7.76
N ASP A 461 -16.49 -28.88 -6.72
CA ASP A 461 -15.65 -30.01 -6.29
C ASP A 461 -15.26 -30.95 -7.45
N ASN A 462 -16.18 -31.20 -8.38
CA ASN A 462 -15.96 -32.12 -9.52
C ASN A 462 -15.15 -31.50 -10.68
N GLU A 463 -14.83 -30.22 -10.62
CA GLU A 463 -14.04 -29.47 -11.62
C GLU A 463 -12.70 -28.97 -11.04
N SER A 464 -12.56 -28.99 -9.70
CA SER A 464 -11.44 -28.40 -8.97
C SER A 464 -10.08 -28.90 -9.45
N ASP A 465 -9.89 -30.21 -9.62
CA ASP A 465 -8.63 -30.79 -10.13
C ASP A 465 -8.29 -30.21 -11.52
N GLY A 466 -9.26 -30.14 -12.43
CA GLY A 466 -9.05 -29.57 -13.77
C GLY A 466 -8.76 -28.06 -13.74
N THR A 467 -9.36 -27.32 -12.79
CA THR A 467 -9.06 -25.90 -12.57
C THR A 467 -7.64 -25.70 -12.06
N ILE A 468 -7.19 -26.54 -11.12
CA ILE A 468 -5.81 -26.53 -10.58
C ILE A 468 -4.82 -26.88 -11.69
N ASP A 469 -5.04 -27.97 -12.43
CA ASP A 469 -4.19 -28.39 -13.54
C ASP A 469 -4.03 -27.26 -14.57
N ARG A 470 -5.13 -26.61 -14.94
CA ARG A 470 -5.09 -25.49 -15.87
C ARG A 470 -4.36 -24.28 -15.31
N MET A 471 -4.51 -23.97 -14.02
CA MET A 471 -3.77 -22.89 -13.37
C MET A 471 -2.27 -23.15 -13.39
N VAL A 472 -1.84 -24.37 -13.04
CA VAL A 472 -0.44 -24.79 -13.08
C VAL A 472 0.11 -24.75 -14.51
N GLU A 473 -0.64 -25.26 -15.50
CA GLU A 473 -0.27 -25.18 -16.92
C GLU A 473 -0.11 -23.72 -17.38
N ALA A 474 -1.02 -22.83 -16.98
CA ALA A 474 -0.92 -21.41 -17.32
C ALA A 474 0.35 -20.75 -16.74
N VAL A 475 0.83 -21.20 -15.58
CA VAL A 475 2.11 -20.74 -15.02
C VAL A 475 3.29 -21.36 -15.75
N VAL A 476 3.36 -22.70 -15.75
CA VAL A 476 4.57 -23.44 -16.12
C VAL A 476 4.74 -23.54 -17.63
N VAL A 477 3.66 -23.78 -18.38
CA VAL A 477 3.70 -24.03 -19.82
C VAL A 477 3.49 -22.75 -20.61
N ASP A 478 2.41 -22.02 -20.33
CA ASP A 478 2.06 -20.83 -21.15
C ASP A 478 3.02 -19.66 -20.91
N HIS A 479 3.48 -19.50 -19.66
CA HIS A 479 4.33 -18.38 -19.24
C HIS A 479 5.72 -18.82 -18.75
N GLY A 480 6.09 -20.09 -18.94
CA GLY A 480 7.44 -20.58 -18.64
C GLY A 480 7.88 -20.36 -17.18
N GLY A 481 6.94 -20.44 -16.23
CA GLY A 481 7.17 -20.20 -14.81
C GLY A 481 7.04 -18.74 -14.36
N HIS A 482 6.62 -17.81 -15.22
CA HIS A 482 6.51 -16.39 -14.88
C HIS A 482 5.10 -15.96 -14.50
N VAL A 483 5.02 -14.89 -13.70
CA VAL A 483 3.75 -14.22 -13.39
C VAL A 483 3.21 -13.48 -14.61
N ALA A 484 1.90 -13.55 -14.86
CA ALA A 484 1.24 -12.75 -15.89
C ALA A 484 0.04 -11.96 -15.36
N THR A 485 -0.23 -12.08 -14.06
CA THR A 485 -1.37 -11.49 -13.36
C THR A 485 -1.15 -10.02 -13.02
N GLY A 486 -2.25 -9.31 -12.81
CA GLY A 486 -2.30 -7.99 -12.21
C GLY A 486 -2.42 -8.06 -10.68
N ILE A 487 -2.86 -6.97 -10.06
CA ILE A 487 -2.80 -6.79 -8.60
C ILE A 487 -3.61 -7.84 -7.81
N PHE A 488 -4.81 -8.19 -8.27
CA PHE A 488 -5.69 -9.12 -7.56
C PHE A 488 -5.31 -10.55 -7.91
N GLY A 489 -5.09 -10.81 -9.20
CA GLY A 489 -4.68 -12.13 -9.70
C GLY A 489 -3.38 -12.59 -9.05
N THR A 490 -2.43 -11.69 -8.79
CA THR A 490 -1.16 -12.04 -8.12
C THR A 490 -1.39 -12.54 -6.70
N LYS A 491 -2.23 -11.84 -5.92
CA LYS A 491 -2.63 -12.29 -4.58
C LYS A 491 -3.32 -13.66 -4.65
N TYR A 492 -4.29 -13.81 -5.53
CA TYR A 492 -5.08 -15.04 -5.64
C TYR A 492 -4.24 -16.22 -6.11
N LEU A 493 -3.34 -16.01 -7.08
CA LEU A 493 -2.51 -17.06 -7.67
C LEU A 493 -1.56 -17.68 -6.65
N LEU A 494 -0.83 -16.86 -5.88
CA LEU A 494 0.13 -17.35 -4.90
C LEU A 494 -0.55 -18.20 -3.79
N ASN A 495 -1.66 -17.70 -3.27
CA ASN A 495 -2.43 -18.40 -2.24
C ASN A 495 -3.07 -19.67 -2.82
N ALA A 496 -3.78 -19.59 -3.96
CA ALA A 496 -4.44 -20.74 -4.58
C ALA A 496 -3.48 -21.86 -4.98
N LEU A 497 -2.29 -21.54 -5.51
CA LEU A 497 -1.26 -22.55 -5.79
C LEU A 497 -0.85 -23.29 -4.51
N SER A 498 -0.68 -22.59 -3.40
CA SER A 498 -0.21 -23.20 -2.15
C SER A 498 -1.30 -23.99 -1.45
N ASP A 499 -2.53 -23.46 -1.42
CA ASP A 499 -3.69 -24.16 -0.88
C ASP A 499 -4.00 -25.45 -1.67
N ALA A 500 -3.68 -25.46 -2.97
CA ALA A 500 -3.78 -26.64 -3.84
C ALA A 500 -2.59 -27.60 -3.75
N GLY A 501 -1.59 -27.34 -2.91
CA GLY A 501 -0.40 -28.20 -2.74
C GLY A 501 0.72 -27.98 -3.76
N HIS A 502 0.63 -26.96 -4.61
CA HIS A 502 1.63 -26.59 -5.62
C HIS A 502 2.51 -25.40 -5.16
N SER A 503 2.93 -25.41 -3.89
CA SER A 503 3.84 -24.39 -3.35
C SER A 503 5.21 -24.37 -4.07
N ASP A 504 5.61 -25.46 -4.73
CA ASP A 504 6.81 -25.52 -5.59
C ASP A 504 6.68 -24.68 -6.86
N VAL A 505 5.48 -24.59 -7.44
CA VAL A 505 5.19 -23.72 -8.58
C VAL A 505 5.19 -22.27 -8.13
N ALA A 506 4.55 -21.96 -6.99
CA ALA A 506 4.59 -20.63 -6.39
C ALA A 506 6.03 -20.19 -6.05
N TYR A 507 6.82 -21.10 -5.47
CA TYR A 507 8.25 -20.88 -5.19
C TYR A 507 9.03 -20.49 -6.44
N ARG A 508 8.92 -21.31 -7.50
CA ARG A 508 9.62 -21.06 -8.78
C ARG A 508 9.16 -19.76 -9.43
N LEU A 509 7.88 -19.41 -9.32
CA LEU A 509 7.34 -18.16 -9.85
C LEU A 509 7.90 -16.94 -9.14
N VAL A 510 7.98 -16.96 -7.80
CA VAL A 510 8.54 -15.85 -7.01
C VAL A 510 10.06 -15.71 -7.20
N ASP A 511 10.77 -16.84 -7.36
CA ASP A 511 12.23 -16.88 -7.53
C ASP A 511 12.70 -16.55 -8.95
N GLN A 512 11.78 -16.29 -9.91
CA GLN A 512 12.16 -15.92 -11.28
C GLN A 512 12.99 -14.62 -11.31
N ALA A 513 14.20 -14.74 -11.84
CA ALA A 513 15.12 -13.62 -12.08
C ALA A 513 14.77 -12.84 -13.37
N THR A 514 14.18 -13.51 -14.36
CA THR A 514 13.85 -12.93 -15.66
C THR A 514 12.50 -12.24 -15.64
N TYR A 515 12.31 -11.29 -16.58
CA TYR A 515 11.04 -10.58 -16.72
C TYR A 515 9.93 -11.56 -17.14
N PRO A 516 8.72 -11.44 -16.56
CA PRO A 516 8.31 -10.56 -15.45
C PRO A 516 8.45 -11.21 -14.05
N GLY A 517 8.66 -10.41 -13.00
CA GLY A 517 8.64 -10.90 -11.62
C GLY A 517 9.38 -10.00 -10.63
N TRP A 518 9.32 -10.33 -9.33
CA TRP A 518 10.04 -9.60 -8.29
C TRP A 518 11.56 -9.74 -8.41
N GLY A 519 12.06 -10.92 -8.79
CA GLY A 519 13.48 -11.11 -9.04
C GLY A 519 13.99 -10.25 -10.18
N HIS A 520 13.18 -10.04 -11.22
CA HIS A 520 13.48 -9.08 -12.29
C HIS A 520 13.61 -7.64 -11.77
N MET A 521 12.70 -7.21 -10.88
CA MET A 521 12.80 -5.87 -10.26
C MET A 521 14.15 -5.72 -9.52
N LEU A 522 14.49 -6.69 -8.66
CA LEU A 522 15.74 -6.68 -7.90
C LEU A 522 16.99 -6.67 -8.79
N ASP A 523 17.03 -7.53 -9.82
CA ASP A 523 18.15 -7.64 -10.75
C ASP A 523 18.33 -6.36 -11.59
N ASN A 524 17.30 -5.51 -11.67
CA ASN A 524 17.34 -4.19 -12.30
C ASN A 524 17.47 -3.03 -11.28
N GLY A 525 17.89 -3.33 -10.04
CA GLY A 525 18.26 -2.34 -9.04
C GLY A 525 17.08 -1.73 -8.28
N ALA A 526 15.89 -2.34 -8.33
CA ALA A 526 14.76 -1.93 -7.52
C ALA A 526 15.07 -2.08 -6.03
N THR A 527 14.73 -1.05 -5.27
CA THR A 527 14.78 -1.05 -3.79
C THR A 527 13.40 -0.92 -3.17
N THR A 528 12.39 -0.77 -4.02
CA THR A 528 10.95 -0.67 -3.75
C THR A 528 10.23 -1.34 -4.92
N LEU A 529 9.06 -1.93 -4.67
CA LEU A 529 8.18 -2.48 -5.69
C LEU A 529 7.78 -1.40 -6.70
N TRP A 530 7.72 -1.78 -7.97
CA TRP A 530 7.25 -0.93 -9.06
C TRP A 530 5.74 -1.04 -9.25
N GLU A 531 5.15 -0.05 -9.92
CA GLU A 531 3.74 -0.07 -10.31
C GLU A 531 3.44 -1.10 -11.40
N THR A 532 4.39 -1.41 -12.28
CA THR A 532 4.20 -2.42 -13.33
C THR A 532 5.31 -3.47 -13.25
N TRP A 533 5.07 -4.63 -13.84
CA TRP A 533 6.09 -5.68 -13.93
C TRP A 533 7.29 -5.28 -14.79
N ALA A 534 7.08 -4.36 -15.74
CA ALA A 534 8.12 -3.86 -16.61
C ALA A 534 8.85 -2.67 -15.95
N ALA A 535 10.12 -2.50 -16.29
CA ALA A 535 10.83 -1.27 -15.95
C ALA A 535 10.10 -0.06 -16.55
N SER A 536 10.04 1.05 -15.80
CA SER A 536 9.29 2.24 -16.20
C SER A 536 9.88 2.92 -17.44
N ASP A 537 9.00 3.33 -18.35
CA ASP A 537 9.28 4.18 -19.51
C ASP A 537 9.07 5.66 -19.18
N ASP A 538 9.51 6.08 -17.99
CA ASP A 538 9.29 7.39 -17.38
C ASP A 538 7.83 7.68 -16.97
N VAL A 539 6.90 6.72 -17.10
CA VAL A 539 5.47 6.89 -16.76
C VAL A 539 5.16 6.29 -15.40
N TYR A 540 5.52 5.03 -15.19
CA TYR A 540 5.06 4.29 -14.03
C TYR A 540 5.91 4.54 -12.79
N SER A 541 5.26 4.58 -11.63
CA SER A 541 5.88 4.77 -10.32
C SER A 541 6.88 3.66 -10.03
N GLN A 542 7.97 4.00 -9.34
CA GLN A 542 8.96 3.03 -8.86
C GLN A 542 8.76 2.67 -7.38
N ASN A 543 7.62 3.03 -6.79
CA ASN A 543 7.28 2.77 -5.40
C ASN A 543 5.76 2.60 -5.22
N HIS A 544 5.25 1.39 -5.45
CA HIS A 544 3.82 1.06 -5.42
C HIS A 544 3.53 -0.24 -4.65
N PRO A 545 2.61 -0.29 -3.66
CA PRO A 545 2.46 -1.43 -2.76
C PRO A 545 1.68 -2.62 -3.34
N MET A 546 0.99 -2.45 -4.47
CA MET A 546 -0.02 -3.40 -4.95
C MET A 546 0.50 -4.79 -5.36
N PHE A 547 1.80 -4.92 -5.70
CA PHE A 547 2.44 -6.23 -5.91
C PHE A 547 3.13 -6.79 -4.66
N GLY A 548 2.81 -6.26 -3.48
CA GLY A 548 3.40 -6.69 -2.22
C GLY A 548 2.85 -8.00 -1.68
N SER A 549 1.78 -8.57 -2.26
CA SER A 549 1.08 -9.75 -1.75
C SER A 549 1.97 -11.01 -1.68
N VAL A 550 3.15 -10.99 -2.30
CA VAL A 550 4.18 -12.00 -2.04
C VAL A 550 4.59 -12.08 -0.56
N SER A 551 4.54 -10.96 0.17
CA SER A 551 4.90 -10.94 1.59
C SER A 551 3.89 -11.68 2.45
N GLU A 552 2.57 -11.55 2.22
CA GLU A 552 1.60 -12.38 2.94
C GLU A 552 1.79 -13.86 2.63
N TRP A 553 2.16 -14.21 1.39
CA TRP A 553 2.46 -15.58 1.01
C TRP A 553 3.68 -16.13 1.76
N PHE A 554 4.72 -15.31 1.99
CA PHE A 554 5.85 -15.70 2.83
C PHE A 554 5.41 -16.07 4.26
N PHE A 555 4.52 -15.31 4.89
CA PHE A 555 4.01 -15.65 6.21
C PHE A 555 3.07 -16.87 6.20
N LYS A 556 2.12 -16.90 5.27
CA LYS A 556 1.03 -17.89 5.23
C LYS A 556 1.47 -19.25 4.73
N SER A 557 2.29 -19.29 3.68
CA SER A 557 2.75 -20.54 3.07
C SER A 557 4.13 -20.93 3.58
N LEU A 558 5.17 -20.11 3.41
CA LEU A 558 6.52 -20.52 3.83
C LEU A 558 6.66 -20.58 5.36
N GLY A 559 6.13 -19.59 6.06
CA GLY A 559 6.01 -19.59 7.52
C GLY A 559 4.86 -20.47 8.02
N GLY A 560 3.83 -20.69 7.20
CA GLY A 560 2.68 -21.52 7.57
C GLY A 560 1.68 -20.86 8.52
N ILE A 561 1.81 -19.57 8.83
CA ILE A 561 0.98 -18.89 9.85
C ILE A 561 -0.26 -18.31 9.17
N SER A 562 -1.44 -18.89 9.43
CA SER A 562 -2.71 -18.40 8.88
C SER A 562 -3.85 -18.48 9.90
N PRO A 563 -4.70 -17.45 10.05
CA PRO A 563 -5.87 -17.55 10.90
C PRO A 563 -6.88 -18.53 10.31
N GLU A 564 -7.67 -19.19 11.16
CA GLU A 564 -8.87 -19.87 10.69
C GLU A 564 -9.92 -18.84 10.21
N GLU A 565 -10.80 -19.23 9.28
CA GLU A 565 -11.82 -18.33 8.72
C GLU A 565 -12.71 -17.69 9.79
N GLN A 566 -13.04 -18.44 10.84
CA GLN A 566 -13.88 -17.98 11.96
C GLN A 566 -13.07 -17.43 13.15
N ALA A 567 -11.77 -17.22 12.99
CA ALA A 567 -10.92 -16.71 14.06
C ALA A 567 -11.35 -15.31 14.51
N VAL A 568 -11.17 -15.03 15.80
CA VAL A 568 -11.44 -13.75 16.43
C VAL A 568 -10.18 -13.22 17.07
N GLY A 569 -9.49 -12.33 16.36
CA GLY A 569 -8.19 -11.83 16.76
C GLY A 569 -7.18 -12.95 16.95
N PHE A 570 -6.99 -13.82 15.94
CA PHE A 570 -6.04 -14.95 15.96
C PHE A 570 -6.18 -15.90 17.16
N ASP A 571 -7.38 -16.04 17.73
CA ASP A 571 -7.60 -17.04 18.79
C ASP A 571 -7.51 -18.48 18.27
N ARG A 572 -7.73 -18.68 16.96
CA ARG A 572 -7.59 -19.96 16.25
C ARG A 572 -6.82 -19.78 14.95
N PHE A 573 -5.82 -20.63 14.72
CA PHE A 573 -4.97 -20.52 13.54
C PHE A 573 -4.38 -21.87 13.13
N ARG A 574 -3.89 -21.93 11.90
CA ARG A 574 -3.11 -23.04 11.35
C ARG A 574 -1.62 -22.68 11.37
N ILE A 575 -0.80 -23.70 11.61
CA ILE A 575 0.64 -23.70 11.35
C ILE A 575 0.90 -24.79 10.32
N GLU A 576 1.03 -24.40 9.06
CA GLU A 576 1.14 -25.30 7.91
C GLU A 576 2.25 -24.81 6.95
N PRO A 577 3.54 -24.92 7.35
CA PRO A 577 4.65 -24.44 6.54
C PRO A 577 4.87 -25.31 5.29
N SER A 578 4.98 -24.67 4.14
CA SER A 578 5.36 -25.27 2.87
C SER A 578 6.88 -25.42 2.78
N VAL A 579 7.38 -26.64 3.00
CA VAL A 579 8.78 -27.01 2.76
C VAL A 579 8.95 -27.31 1.27
N THR A 580 9.47 -26.34 0.52
CA THR A 580 9.49 -26.39 -0.94
C THR A 580 10.77 -25.83 -1.56
N GLY A 581 11.00 -26.12 -2.84
CA GLY A 581 12.18 -25.68 -3.57
C GLY A 581 13.48 -26.19 -2.94
N ASP A 582 14.47 -25.30 -2.88
CA ASP A 582 15.75 -25.50 -2.20
C ASP A 582 15.84 -24.75 -0.86
N LEU A 583 14.70 -24.39 -0.26
CA LEU A 583 14.68 -23.77 1.07
C LEU A 583 15.15 -24.76 2.14
N GLU A 584 16.19 -24.37 2.87
CA GLU A 584 16.76 -25.13 3.98
C GLU A 584 16.11 -24.76 5.31
N TRP A 585 15.70 -23.51 5.47
CA TRP A 585 15.05 -23.00 6.69
C TRP A 585 14.20 -21.75 6.42
N VAL A 586 13.21 -21.55 7.29
CA VAL A 586 12.39 -20.33 7.40
C VAL A 586 12.22 -19.97 8.87
N ASP A 587 12.27 -18.68 9.19
CA ASP A 587 11.91 -18.10 10.48
C ASP A 587 10.85 -17.01 10.27
N ALA A 588 9.62 -17.31 10.68
CA ALA A 588 8.50 -16.39 10.62
C ALA A 588 7.90 -16.18 12.01
N THR A 589 7.66 -14.91 12.36
CA THR A 589 7.02 -14.50 13.61
C THR A 589 5.96 -13.44 13.33
N TYR A 590 4.80 -13.58 13.98
CA TYR A 590 3.70 -12.61 13.96
C TYR A 590 3.26 -12.27 15.39
N GLU A 591 3.27 -10.99 15.72
CA GLU A 591 2.80 -10.42 16.99
C GLU A 591 1.30 -10.15 16.90
N SER A 592 0.50 -11.17 17.17
CA SER A 592 -0.96 -11.04 17.22
C SER A 592 -1.42 -10.27 18.46
N VAL A 593 -2.69 -9.85 18.48
CA VAL A 593 -3.33 -9.30 19.70
C VAL A 593 -3.39 -10.30 20.88
N ARG A 594 -3.06 -11.57 20.64
CA ARG A 594 -2.97 -12.63 21.66
C ARG A 594 -1.54 -12.87 22.15
N GLY A 595 -0.55 -12.28 21.50
CA GLY A 595 0.88 -12.49 21.74
C GLY A 595 1.58 -13.10 20.52
N THR A 596 2.85 -13.42 20.71
CA THR A 596 3.76 -13.92 19.69
C THR A 596 3.33 -15.30 19.17
N ILE A 597 3.20 -15.41 17.85
CA ILE A 597 3.07 -16.67 17.11
C ILE A 597 4.33 -16.82 16.28
N SER A 598 5.07 -17.91 16.45
CA SER A 598 6.25 -18.19 15.61
C SER A 598 6.18 -19.58 14.98
N SER A 599 6.72 -19.66 13.77
CA SER A 599 6.90 -20.90 13.02
C SER A 599 8.29 -20.86 12.41
N ARG A 600 9.16 -21.71 12.96
CA ARG A 600 10.55 -21.83 12.55
C ARG A 600 10.79 -23.26 12.14
N TRP A 601 11.17 -23.46 10.88
CA TRP A 601 11.48 -24.78 10.40
C TRP A 601 12.84 -24.85 9.74
N ARG A 602 13.44 -26.03 9.82
CA ARG A 602 14.69 -26.37 9.14
C ARG A 602 14.67 -27.80 8.67
N VAL A 603 15.16 -28.04 7.46
CA VAL A 603 15.47 -29.37 6.96
C VAL A 603 16.95 -29.65 7.17
N ALA A 604 17.27 -30.70 7.92
CA ALA A 604 18.63 -31.17 8.13
C ALA A 604 18.65 -32.70 8.21
N ASP A 605 19.62 -33.35 7.56
CA ASP A 605 19.79 -34.81 7.58
C ASP A 605 18.51 -35.61 7.21
N GLY A 606 17.69 -35.07 6.31
CA GLY A 606 16.41 -35.67 5.90
C GLY A 606 15.30 -35.60 6.95
N GLN A 607 15.47 -34.76 7.98
CA GLN A 607 14.48 -34.50 9.02
C GLN A 607 14.00 -33.05 8.96
N LEU A 608 12.68 -32.87 9.08
CA LEU A 608 12.07 -31.57 9.32
C LEU A 608 12.04 -31.30 10.83
N GLN A 609 12.71 -30.24 11.27
CA GLN A 609 12.57 -29.69 12.60
C GLN A 609 11.62 -28.49 12.50
N LEU A 610 10.57 -28.47 13.33
CA LEU A 610 9.57 -27.40 13.37
C LEU A 610 9.39 -26.95 14.82
N ASP A 611 9.82 -25.73 15.11
CA ASP A 611 9.67 -25.04 16.39
C ASP A 611 8.52 -24.03 16.27
N VAL A 612 7.46 -24.25 17.05
CA VAL A 612 6.24 -23.42 17.04
C VAL A 612 6.03 -22.76 18.40
N GLU A 613 5.70 -21.48 18.39
CA GLU A 613 5.20 -20.76 19.56
C GLU A 613 3.71 -20.45 19.40
N VAL A 614 2.92 -20.88 20.38
CA VAL A 614 1.47 -20.67 20.43
C VAL A 614 1.15 -19.87 21.70
N PRO A 615 0.61 -18.66 21.59
CA PRO A 615 0.36 -17.82 22.75
C PRO A 615 -0.74 -18.39 23.63
N VAL A 616 -0.72 -18.05 24.93
CA VAL A 616 -1.73 -18.49 25.89
C VAL A 616 -3.13 -18.05 25.44
N ASN A 617 -4.13 -18.88 25.69
CA ASN A 617 -5.54 -18.62 25.34
C ASN A 617 -5.82 -18.62 23.83
N THR A 618 -5.01 -19.34 23.06
CA THR A 618 -5.23 -19.59 21.61
C THR A 618 -5.15 -21.09 21.31
N GLN A 619 -5.58 -21.47 20.10
CA GLN A 619 -5.51 -22.84 19.58
C GLN A 619 -4.85 -22.84 18.21
N ALA A 620 -3.88 -23.74 18.02
CA ALA A 620 -3.23 -23.98 16.73
C ALA A 620 -3.51 -25.39 16.22
N VAL A 621 -3.80 -25.53 14.92
CA VAL A 621 -3.73 -26.81 14.20
C VAL A 621 -2.42 -26.85 13.44
N VAL A 622 -1.56 -27.82 13.75
CA VAL A 622 -0.23 -27.94 13.14
C VAL A 622 -0.23 -29.03 12.09
N HIS A 623 0.10 -28.68 10.86
CA HIS A 623 0.31 -29.57 9.73
C HIS A 623 1.80 -29.56 9.37
N ALA A 624 2.46 -30.71 9.49
CA ALA A 624 3.87 -30.85 9.18
C ALA A 624 4.04 -31.96 8.14
N THR A 625 4.34 -31.58 6.91
CA THR A 625 4.59 -32.50 5.80
C THR A 625 6.09 -32.52 5.51
N VAL A 626 6.69 -33.71 5.51
CA VAL A 626 8.07 -33.89 5.04
C VAL A 626 8.00 -34.27 3.56
N PRO A 627 8.59 -33.49 2.64
CA PRO A 627 8.70 -33.91 1.25
C PRO A 627 9.46 -35.24 1.19
N THR A 628 8.84 -36.29 0.67
CA THR A 628 9.58 -37.51 0.31
C THR A 628 10.43 -37.19 -0.91
N SER A 629 11.73 -37.50 -0.88
CA SER A 629 12.65 -37.24 -2.00
C SER A 629 12.04 -37.67 -3.34
N PRO A 630 12.23 -36.89 -4.43
CA PRO A 630 11.74 -37.26 -5.74
C PRO A 630 12.36 -38.61 -6.16
N ARG A 631 11.57 -39.47 -6.80
CA ARG A 631 12.11 -40.70 -7.40
C ARG A 631 13.01 -40.30 -8.58
N GLU A 632 14.12 -41.00 -8.77
CA GLU A 632 15.11 -40.74 -9.85
C GLU A 632 14.54 -40.82 -11.29
N ASP A 633 13.27 -41.18 -11.48
CA ASP A 633 12.66 -41.39 -12.80
C ASP A 633 11.94 -40.14 -13.40
N ASP A 634 11.77 -39.05 -12.64
CA ASP A 634 10.99 -37.87 -13.09
C ASP A 634 11.85 -36.72 -13.69
N ALA A 635 13.16 -36.96 -13.88
CA ALA A 635 14.09 -35.91 -14.31
C ALA A 635 14.03 -35.52 -15.80
N ASP A 636 13.33 -36.30 -16.64
CA ASP A 636 13.29 -36.10 -18.11
C ASP A 636 11.87 -35.80 -18.66
N ASP A 637 10.87 -35.60 -17.80
CA ASP A 637 9.52 -35.21 -18.21
C ASP A 637 9.12 -33.89 -17.52
N PRO A 638 9.02 -32.76 -18.25
CA PRO A 638 8.61 -31.48 -17.67
C PRO A 638 7.17 -31.47 -17.12
N THR A 639 6.40 -32.55 -17.31
CA THR A 639 5.09 -32.77 -16.71
C THR A 639 5.06 -33.81 -15.58
N ALA A 640 6.18 -34.50 -15.28
CA ALA A 640 6.25 -35.49 -14.20
C ALA A 640 6.60 -34.90 -12.82
N LEU A 641 6.80 -33.59 -12.73
CA LEU A 641 6.90 -32.83 -11.48
C LEU A 641 5.58 -32.09 -11.13
N VAL A 642 4.44 -32.58 -11.61
CA VAL A 642 3.10 -32.06 -11.30
C VAL A 642 2.46 -32.86 -10.17
#